data_AF-A0A941ENF7-F1
#
_entry.id   AF-A0A941ENF7-F1
#
_cell.length_a   1.000
_cell.length_b   1.000
_cell.length_c   1.000
_cell.angle_alpha   90.00
_cell.angle_beta   90.00
_cell.angle_gamma   90.00
#
_symmetry.space_group_name_H-M   'P 1'
#
loop_
_entity.id
_entity.type
_entity.pdbx_description
1 polymer ?
#
loop_
_entity_poly.entity_id
_entity_poly.type
_entity_poly.pdbx_seq_one_letter_code
_entity_poly.pdbx_strand_id
1 'polypeptide(L)'
;MSRMRPRLGAVGLAAAVVGAFAVPQAQAATPATSSGATLFVNNVSSSCTDSGTGTQAAPYCSIQAAADAAAPGDTVSIAGTPGYYAPSYGAVTITKSGTAAAPITFAGTGTTYTRTGSLTIDGSYVEVTGLGAAQSGTSASTGLRVNGSHVTLDGDQTQGTNAPALVFGGSVTADTVSRSDIYEYGSGNVVQIASGDNGVVLTTNQIDNVASGETTTGSDVTVSGAKNTVLTANTIIVPCNTGIAVTGSTGTSIENNVVAGLGGCTTTFTNLSVDSASASSTTVDYNELSQMTDNIAPYSWAGKTYPTPAALKAATGQGAHDEDEQYIDTTTFQMPTGDGVADGNPSAPDELSTDFYGNTWPGAAPDRGAVAIEDFTGTTVQTGAFGQQAGVNIALQGVAWGESDSYSVDWGDGKADVGMSLGDETPGNFNALEDSHMYARPGTYTVTAIIKAGTQTVTKTATVTTTGSTYVPVTPTRVLDTRKGLGAKQAKIGAGATIAVDVTSGVSVPAGLGTVTAVVMNVTAADETGNGVITAYPDGGTLPEASNLNFSTGRNVPNLVTVKVGSDDKVDFHNGSNASTDLLADVAGYYVQGTGGSYYVPNTPKRVLDTRNGTGGTTGAVPAGGTISLSVPTCSQTTSSGTQTATAAAVAMNVTAVAPTANGVVTVYPDGGNVPTASNLNYNKGQNLPNMVVVAVGSDGKVELHNSSAGTVELVADLEGCYSSLGDAFVPLNPVRDLDTRSGLGQGSTTGVPVGAGKNAQYVGTPNGFSDLWNATGVVMNVTVTDAKANGVITAYPIGPNGTLPNASNLNYLKGQTVPNLVMVATDGVTPVNLHNNSTGSVDLIADLFGYFS
;
A
#
# COMPACT_ATOMS: atom_id res chain seq x y z
N MET A 1 -32.40 63.55 -4.09
CA MET A 1 -33.50 62.90 -3.33
C MET A 1 -34.07 61.76 -4.16
N SER A 2 -34.52 60.70 -3.50
CA SER A 2 -35.08 59.47 -4.10
C SER A 2 -36.24 59.71 -5.07
N ARG A 3 -36.36 58.85 -6.10
CA ARG A 3 -37.64 58.20 -6.43
C ARG A 3 -37.38 56.81 -7.00
N MET A 4 -38.09 55.84 -6.44
CA MET A 4 -37.99 54.39 -6.66
C MET A 4 -39.38 53.87 -7.07
N ARG A 5 -39.47 52.88 -7.97
CA ARG A 5 -40.44 51.74 -8.05
C ARG A 5 -40.68 51.22 -9.49
N PRO A 6 -41.19 49.97 -9.68
CA PRO A 6 -40.56 49.05 -10.64
C PRO A 6 -41.51 48.33 -11.63
N ARG A 7 -40.95 47.33 -12.34
CA ARG A 7 -41.57 46.18 -13.04
C ARG A 7 -42.44 46.46 -14.28
N LEU A 8 -42.05 45.83 -15.38
CA LEU A 8 -42.92 45.40 -16.48
C LEU A 8 -42.35 44.10 -17.09
N GLY A 9 -43.19 43.34 -17.80
CA GLY A 9 -42.76 42.13 -18.50
C GLY A 9 -43.53 41.88 -19.80
N ALA A 10 -42.85 41.11 -20.67
CA ALA A 10 -43.36 40.28 -21.77
C ALA A 10 -44.01 40.89 -23.04
N VAL A 11 -43.75 40.17 -24.14
CA VAL A 11 -44.36 40.22 -25.51
C VAL A 11 -43.96 41.43 -26.37
N GLY A 12 -43.53 41.31 -27.64
CA GLY A 12 -43.23 40.13 -28.49
C GLY A 12 -43.53 40.38 -29.98
N LEU A 13 -42.69 39.91 -30.92
CA LEU A 13 -42.95 39.81 -32.38
C LEU A 13 -41.83 38.90 -32.99
N ALA A 14 -42.13 37.67 -33.43
CA ALA A 14 -42.58 37.26 -34.77
C ALA A 14 -41.44 36.96 -35.77
N ALA A 15 -41.30 35.68 -36.13
CA ALA A 15 -40.43 35.18 -37.21
C ALA A 15 -41.28 34.45 -38.26
N ALA A 16 -40.92 34.58 -39.54
CA ALA A 16 -41.67 34.02 -40.66
C ALA A 16 -41.26 32.56 -40.95
N VAL A 17 -42.25 31.74 -41.33
CA VAL A 17 -42.07 30.32 -41.67
C VAL A 17 -41.91 30.16 -43.19
N VAL A 18 -40.86 29.46 -43.62
CA VAL A 18 -40.74 28.89 -44.97
C VAL A 18 -40.70 27.37 -44.81
N GLY A 19 -41.66 26.67 -45.41
CA GLY A 19 -41.78 25.22 -45.28
C GLY A 19 -40.89 24.47 -46.28
N ALA A 20 -40.15 23.47 -45.79
CA ALA A 20 -39.46 22.49 -46.63
C ALA A 20 -40.28 21.19 -46.70
N PHE A 21 -40.40 20.62 -47.90
CA PHE A 21 -41.06 19.33 -48.11
C PHE A 21 -40.15 18.20 -47.61
N ALA A 22 -40.65 17.38 -46.68
CA ALA A 22 -39.95 16.16 -46.26
C ALA A 22 -40.10 15.06 -47.32
N VAL A 23 -39.00 14.74 -48.01
CA VAL A 23 -38.87 13.47 -48.73
C VAL A 23 -38.51 12.40 -47.69
N PRO A 24 -39.24 11.27 -47.60
CA PRO A 24 -38.83 10.19 -46.72
C PRO A 24 -37.55 9.55 -47.28
N GLN A 25 -36.40 9.88 -46.68
CA GLN A 25 -35.21 9.06 -46.86
C GLN A 25 -35.53 7.67 -46.32
N ALA A 26 -35.43 6.65 -47.16
CA ALA A 26 -35.35 5.29 -46.69
C ALA A 26 -34.10 5.21 -45.79
N GLN A 27 -34.28 4.90 -44.51
CA GLN A 27 -33.17 4.53 -43.66
C GLN A 27 -32.47 3.36 -44.32
N ALA A 28 -31.22 3.56 -44.73
CA ALA A 28 -30.33 2.43 -44.99
C ALA A 28 -30.33 1.61 -43.69
N ALA A 29 -30.73 0.34 -43.78
CA ALA A 29 -30.65 -0.54 -42.64
C ALA A 29 -29.19 -0.54 -42.16
N THR A 30 -28.97 -0.16 -40.90
CA THR A 30 -27.69 -0.42 -40.25
C THR A 30 -27.38 -1.90 -40.43
N PRO A 31 -26.16 -2.25 -40.90
CA PRO A 31 -25.75 -3.65 -40.88
C PRO A 31 -25.93 -4.15 -39.45
N ALA A 32 -26.64 -5.26 -39.28
CA ALA A 32 -26.75 -5.87 -37.97
C ALA A 32 -25.34 -6.30 -37.56
N THR A 33 -24.76 -5.63 -36.56
CA THR A 33 -23.53 -6.07 -35.93
C THR A 33 -23.83 -7.43 -35.31
N SER A 34 -23.28 -8.49 -35.92
CA SER A 34 -23.23 -9.79 -35.27
C SER A 34 -22.28 -9.65 -34.10
N SER A 35 -22.82 -9.42 -32.91
CA SER A 35 -22.07 -9.55 -31.65
C SER A 35 -21.40 -10.92 -31.68
N GLY A 36 -20.08 -10.95 -31.78
CA GLY A 36 -19.34 -12.19 -31.58
C GLY A 36 -19.42 -12.63 -30.12
N ALA A 37 -18.77 -13.74 -29.84
CA ALA A 37 -18.65 -14.27 -28.50
C ALA A 37 -17.55 -13.51 -27.73
N THR A 38 -17.71 -13.43 -26.41
CA THR A 38 -16.60 -13.07 -25.52
C THR A 38 -15.86 -14.34 -25.09
N LEU A 39 -14.59 -14.46 -25.47
CA LEU A 39 -13.69 -15.52 -25.06
C LEU A 39 -12.86 -15.03 -23.87
N PHE A 40 -13.00 -15.68 -22.72
CA PHE A 40 -12.30 -15.29 -21.49
C PHE A 40 -10.97 -16.03 -21.34
N VAL A 41 -9.92 -15.31 -20.95
CA VAL A 41 -8.58 -15.84 -20.65
C VAL A 41 -8.21 -15.48 -19.22
N ASN A 42 -7.79 -16.46 -18.43
CA ASN A 42 -7.34 -16.26 -17.04
C ASN A 42 -6.42 -17.41 -16.60
N ASN A 43 -5.10 -17.17 -16.55
CA ASN A 43 -4.10 -18.18 -16.16
C ASN A 43 -4.05 -18.50 -14.64
N VAL A 44 -4.65 -17.66 -13.78
CA VAL A 44 -4.72 -17.90 -12.33
C VAL A 44 -6.03 -18.56 -11.89
N SER A 45 -6.99 -18.72 -12.80
CA SER A 45 -8.23 -19.45 -12.53
C SER A 45 -7.97 -20.95 -12.40
N SER A 46 -8.33 -21.54 -11.26
CA SER A 46 -8.26 -22.99 -11.03
C SER A 46 -9.20 -23.81 -11.94
N SER A 47 -10.10 -23.17 -12.67
CA SER A 47 -11.00 -23.78 -13.67
C SER A 47 -10.59 -23.51 -15.13
N CYS A 48 -9.42 -22.91 -15.39
CA CYS A 48 -9.00 -22.64 -16.76
C CYS A 48 -8.71 -23.93 -17.56
N THR A 49 -8.92 -23.89 -18.89
CA THR A 49 -8.51 -24.96 -19.80
C THR A 49 -8.34 -24.48 -21.25
N ASP A 50 -7.20 -24.81 -21.85
CA ASP A 50 -6.89 -24.52 -23.27
C ASP A 50 -7.62 -25.45 -24.26
N SER A 51 -8.45 -26.37 -23.77
CA SER A 51 -9.26 -27.29 -24.59
C SER A 51 -10.77 -27.02 -24.50
N GLY A 52 -11.17 -25.99 -23.74
CA GLY A 52 -12.56 -25.61 -23.54
C GLY A 52 -13.10 -24.67 -24.63
N THR A 53 -14.17 -23.94 -24.29
CA THR A 53 -14.80 -22.94 -25.18
C THR A 53 -14.61 -21.50 -24.68
N GLY A 54 -13.67 -21.26 -23.75
CA GLY A 54 -13.34 -19.91 -23.25
C GLY A 54 -14.48 -19.17 -22.55
N THR A 55 -15.32 -19.83 -21.77
CA THR A 55 -16.40 -19.14 -21.04
C THR A 55 -15.89 -18.55 -19.72
N GLN A 56 -16.58 -17.58 -19.12
CA GLN A 56 -16.17 -17.00 -17.83
C GLN A 56 -16.02 -18.04 -16.69
N ALA A 57 -16.79 -19.14 -16.73
CA ALA A 57 -16.71 -20.23 -15.75
C ALA A 57 -15.59 -21.24 -16.03
N ALA A 58 -15.13 -21.32 -17.28
CA ALA A 58 -14.05 -22.18 -17.76
C ALA A 58 -13.25 -21.42 -18.84
N PRO A 59 -12.43 -20.44 -18.43
CA PRO A 59 -11.68 -19.60 -19.35
C PRO A 59 -10.52 -20.37 -19.97
N TYR A 60 -9.95 -19.86 -21.06
CA TYR A 60 -8.66 -20.36 -21.54
C TYR A 60 -7.56 -20.02 -20.53
N CYS A 61 -6.56 -20.90 -20.37
CA CYS A 61 -5.37 -20.63 -19.55
C CYS A 61 -4.37 -19.75 -20.30
N SER A 62 -4.31 -19.84 -21.63
CA SER A 62 -3.41 -19.05 -22.48
C SER A 62 -4.17 -18.15 -23.46
N ILE A 63 -3.57 -16.99 -23.77
CA ILE A 63 -4.08 -16.08 -24.82
C ILE A 63 -4.04 -16.78 -26.19
N GLN A 64 -3.02 -17.61 -26.45
CA GLN A 64 -2.90 -18.32 -27.74
C GLN A 64 -4.11 -19.24 -28.01
N ALA A 65 -4.58 -20.00 -27.03
CA ALA A 65 -5.76 -20.86 -27.21
C ALA A 65 -7.02 -20.05 -27.56
N ALA A 66 -7.18 -18.85 -26.99
CA ALA A 66 -8.25 -17.94 -27.35
C ALA A 66 -8.06 -17.33 -28.75
N ALA A 67 -6.84 -16.93 -29.10
CA ALA A 67 -6.50 -16.38 -30.42
C ALA A 67 -6.73 -17.41 -31.55
N ASP A 68 -6.42 -18.69 -31.31
CA ASP A 68 -6.65 -19.78 -32.25
C ASP A 68 -8.14 -20.11 -32.43
N ALA A 69 -8.95 -19.83 -31.41
CA ALA A 69 -10.40 -20.07 -31.39
C ALA A 69 -11.24 -18.90 -31.92
N ALA A 70 -10.71 -17.67 -31.88
CA ALA A 70 -11.45 -16.45 -32.23
C ALA A 70 -11.94 -16.41 -33.70
N ALA A 71 -13.12 -15.85 -33.88
CA ALA A 71 -13.77 -15.58 -35.16
C ALA A 71 -14.06 -14.06 -35.33
N PRO A 72 -14.31 -13.57 -36.57
CA PRO A 72 -14.63 -12.17 -36.81
C PRO A 72 -15.80 -11.66 -35.96
N GLY A 73 -15.58 -10.57 -35.21
CA GLY A 73 -16.54 -9.97 -34.28
C GLY A 73 -16.42 -10.45 -32.82
N ASP A 74 -15.57 -11.44 -32.53
CA ASP A 74 -15.34 -11.92 -31.17
C ASP A 74 -14.45 -10.96 -30.37
N THR A 75 -14.63 -10.97 -29.04
CA THR A 75 -13.78 -10.24 -28.09
C THR A 75 -13.04 -11.23 -27.19
N VAL A 76 -11.71 -11.25 -27.23
CA VAL A 76 -10.87 -11.99 -26.29
C VAL A 76 -10.60 -11.10 -25.07
N SER A 77 -11.30 -11.39 -23.97
CA SER A 77 -11.17 -10.68 -22.68
C SER A 77 -10.12 -11.37 -21.82
N ILE A 78 -9.04 -10.65 -21.51
CA ILE A 78 -7.83 -11.19 -20.88
C ILE A 78 -7.70 -10.61 -19.47
N ALA A 79 -7.80 -11.48 -18.46
CA ALA A 79 -7.68 -11.09 -17.07
C ALA A 79 -6.24 -10.72 -16.72
N GLY A 80 -6.06 -9.54 -16.12
CA GLY A 80 -4.79 -9.09 -15.54
C GLY A 80 -4.38 -9.92 -14.32
N THR A 81 -3.07 -10.17 -14.19
CA THR A 81 -2.52 -11.02 -13.12
C THR A 81 -2.31 -10.22 -11.82
N PRO A 82 -2.83 -10.64 -10.65
CA PRO A 82 -2.63 -9.91 -9.41
C PRO A 82 -1.19 -9.98 -8.89
N GLY A 83 -0.56 -8.82 -8.70
CA GLY A 83 0.75 -8.66 -8.04
C GLY A 83 1.93 -8.51 -9.00
N TYR A 84 2.88 -7.65 -8.62
CA TYR A 84 4.01 -7.17 -9.43
C TYR A 84 4.97 -8.28 -9.95
N TYR A 85 4.95 -9.47 -9.33
CA TYR A 85 5.81 -10.61 -9.68
C TYR A 85 5.04 -11.84 -10.20
N ALA A 86 3.76 -11.69 -10.53
CA ALA A 86 2.96 -12.81 -11.01
C ALA A 86 3.35 -13.20 -12.47
N PRO A 87 3.29 -14.49 -12.84
CA PRO A 87 3.71 -14.94 -14.17
C PRO A 87 2.83 -14.32 -15.28
N SER A 88 3.49 -13.74 -16.28
CA SER A 88 2.86 -13.26 -17.50
C SER A 88 2.30 -14.40 -18.35
N TYR A 89 1.46 -14.06 -19.32
CA TYR A 89 1.16 -15.00 -20.41
C TYR A 89 2.41 -15.23 -21.28
N GLY A 90 2.44 -16.35 -22.01
CA GLY A 90 3.53 -16.67 -22.95
C GLY A 90 3.52 -15.78 -24.20
N ALA A 91 4.41 -16.05 -25.16
CA ALA A 91 4.35 -15.39 -26.47
C ALA A 91 3.06 -15.77 -27.23
N VAL A 92 2.55 -14.85 -28.06
CA VAL A 92 1.28 -14.97 -28.77
C VAL A 92 1.44 -14.62 -30.24
N THR A 93 0.81 -15.39 -31.12
CA THR A 93 0.69 -15.10 -32.55
C THR A 93 -0.79 -15.14 -32.97
N ILE A 94 -1.35 -13.96 -33.26
CA ILE A 94 -2.72 -13.78 -33.74
C ILE A 94 -2.72 -14.00 -35.26
N THR A 95 -3.13 -15.20 -35.69
CA THR A 95 -3.22 -15.57 -37.11
C THR A 95 -4.60 -15.38 -37.71
N LYS A 96 -5.63 -15.14 -36.88
CA LYS A 96 -7.01 -14.93 -37.31
C LYS A 96 -7.22 -13.49 -37.72
N SER A 97 -7.90 -13.30 -38.85
CA SER A 97 -8.34 -11.99 -39.31
C SER A 97 -9.82 -11.78 -38.98
N GLY A 98 -10.17 -10.57 -38.58
CA GLY A 98 -11.56 -10.10 -38.57
C GLY A 98 -12.02 -9.65 -39.96
N THR A 99 -12.99 -8.75 -39.98
CA THR A 99 -13.42 -8.02 -41.18
C THR A 99 -13.72 -6.56 -40.83
N ALA A 100 -13.78 -5.67 -41.81
CA ALA A 100 -14.12 -4.26 -41.60
C ALA A 100 -15.48 -3.99 -40.90
N ALA A 101 -16.38 -4.98 -40.85
CA ALA A 101 -17.67 -4.88 -40.15
C ALA A 101 -17.73 -5.70 -38.85
N ALA A 102 -16.68 -6.45 -38.55
CA ALA A 102 -16.56 -7.37 -37.41
C ALA A 102 -15.06 -7.67 -37.18
N PRO A 103 -14.29 -6.72 -36.62
CA PRO A 103 -12.90 -6.95 -36.21
C PRO A 103 -12.82 -7.99 -35.09
N ILE A 104 -11.63 -8.49 -34.79
CA ILE A 104 -11.38 -9.33 -33.59
C ILE A 104 -10.70 -8.45 -32.55
N THR A 105 -11.32 -8.28 -31.39
CA THR A 105 -10.80 -7.40 -30.33
C THR A 105 -10.11 -8.22 -29.23
N PHE A 106 -8.89 -7.83 -28.82
CA PHE A 106 -8.15 -8.41 -27.70
C PHE A 106 -8.01 -7.36 -26.60
N ALA A 107 -8.66 -7.56 -25.45
CA ALA A 107 -8.80 -6.55 -24.42
C ALA A 107 -8.30 -7.02 -23.04
N GLY A 108 -7.30 -6.35 -22.49
CA GLY A 108 -6.86 -6.50 -21.10
C GLY A 108 -7.83 -5.85 -20.12
N THR A 109 -8.11 -6.51 -18.99
CA THR A 109 -9.12 -6.02 -18.00
C THR A 109 -8.52 -5.63 -16.64
N GLY A 110 -7.24 -5.27 -16.60
CA GLY A 110 -6.52 -4.86 -15.38
C GLY A 110 -6.51 -3.34 -15.16
N THR A 111 -6.09 -2.90 -13.97
CA THR A 111 -5.76 -1.48 -13.69
C THR A 111 -4.36 -1.10 -14.18
N THR A 112 -3.63 -2.05 -14.76
CA THR A 112 -2.32 -1.92 -15.40
C THR A 112 -2.28 -2.87 -16.60
N TYR A 113 -1.33 -2.67 -17.52
CA TYR A 113 -1.17 -3.50 -18.72
C TYR A 113 -1.15 -4.99 -18.42
N THR A 114 -2.00 -5.75 -19.13
CA THR A 114 -2.05 -7.21 -18.97
C THR A 114 -0.89 -7.85 -19.74
N ARG A 115 0.12 -8.35 -19.02
CA ARG A 115 1.40 -8.74 -19.62
C ARG A 115 1.38 -10.10 -20.33
N THR A 116 1.85 -10.08 -21.57
CA THR A 116 2.12 -11.22 -22.45
C THR A 116 3.61 -11.24 -22.82
N GLY A 117 4.09 -12.32 -23.44
CA GLY A 117 5.42 -12.37 -24.05
C GLY A 117 5.50 -11.49 -25.29
N SER A 118 6.33 -11.87 -26.28
CA SER A 118 6.24 -11.22 -27.60
C SER A 118 4.87 -11.47 -28.23
N LEU A 119 4.31 -10.44 -28.86
CA LEU A 119 3.04 -10.47 -29.58
C LEU A 119 3.30 -10.28 -31.08
N THR A 120 2.75 -11.16 -31.91
CA THR A 120 2.79 -11.04 -33.38
C THR A 120 1.36 -11.06 -33.92
N ILE A 121 1.03 -10.09 -34.76
CA ILE A 121 -0.30 -9.94 -35.36
C ILE A 121 -0.17 -10.15 -36.88
N ASP A 122 -0.44 -11.38 -37.33
CA ASP A 122 -0.48 -11.75 -38.74
C ASP A 122 -1.87 -11.56 -39.36
N GLY A 123 -2.91 -11.48 -38.53
CA GLY A 123 -4.29 -11.25 -38.95
C GLY A 123 -4.61 -9.78 -39.26
N SER A 124 -5.49 -9.55 -40.24
CA SER A 124 -6.05 -8.24 -40.56
C SER A 124 -7.34 -7.95 -39.78
N TYR A 125 -7.73 -6.68 -39.61
CA TYR A 125 -8.91 -6.26 -38.84
C TYR A 125 -8.88 -6.81 -37.40
N VAL A 126 -7.80 -6.48 -36.69
CA VAL A 126 -7.56 -6.87 -35.29
C VAL A 126 -7.43 -5.58 -34.46
N GLU A 127 -8.14 -5.53 -33.35
CA GLU A 127 -8.06 -4.45 -32.37
C GLU A 127 -7.39 -5.00 -31.10
N VAL A 128 -6.46 -4.26 -30.52
CA VAL A 128 -5.82 -4.59 -29.24
C VAL A 128 -5.92 -3.38 -28.32
N THR A 129 -6.22 -3.64 -27.04
CA THR A 129 -6.32 -2.62 -26.01
C THR A 129 -5.87 -3.14 -24.64
N GLY A 130 -5.09 -2.36 -23.89
CA GLY A 130 -4.72 -2.66 -22.50
C GLY A 130 -3.75 -3.84 -22.31
N LEU A 131 -3.04 -4.27 -23.36
CA LEU A 131 -2.06 -5.37 -23.31
C LEU A 131 -0.63 -4.85 -23.23
N GLY A 132 0.21 -5.56 -22.47
CA GLY A 132 1.65 -5.32 -22.40
C GLY A 132 2.44 -6.43 -23.07
N ALA A 133 2.95 -6.20 -24.28
CA ALA A 133 3.80 -7.13 -25.02
C ALA A 133 5.28 -6.95 -24.65
N ALA A 134 5.82 -7.81 -23.80
CA ALA A 134 7.18 -7.66 -23.28
C ALA A 134 7.98 -8.97 -23.36
N GLN A 135 9.16 -8.91 -23.95
CA GLN A 135 10.12 -10.01 -23.94
C GLN A 135 11.37 -9.61 -23.16
N SER A 136 11.44 -10.00 -21.88
CA SER A 136 12.60 -9.73 -21.02
C SER A 136 13.73 -10.75 -21.26
N GLY A 137 14.94 -10.25 -21.47
CA GLY A 137 16.12 -11.07 -21.73
C GLY A 137 17.38 -10.24 -21.99
N THR A 138 18.47 -10.91 -22.37
CA THR A 138 19.75 -10.26 -22.74
C THR A 138 20.06 -10.39 -24.24
N SER A 139 19.12 -10.89 -25.02
CA SER A 139 19.24 -11.10 -26.47
C SER A 139 18.34 -10.13 -27.23
N ALA A 140 18.66 -9.87 -28.49
CA ALA A 140 17.85 -9.04 -29.38
C ALA A 140 16.42 -9.61 -29.53
N SER A 141 15.40 -8.85 -29.13
CA SER A 141 13.99 -9.24 -29.22
C SER A 141 13.03 -8.06 -29.39
N THR A 142 12.05 -8.23 -30.27
CA THR A 142 10.94 -7.30 -30.51
C THR A 142 9.73 -7.69 -29.65
N GLY A 143 9.15 -6.71 -28.94
CA GLY A 143 7.94 -6.90 -28.13
C GLY A 143 6.70 -7.15 -29.00
N LEU A 144 6.47 -6.29 -30.00
CA LEU A 144 5.29 -6.32 -30.85
C LEU A 144 5.65 -6.25 -32.34
N ARG A 145 5.13 -7.21 -33.12
CA ARG A 145 5.22 -7.21 -34.58
C ARG A 145 3.84 -7.23 -35.22
N VAL A 146 3.60 -6.33 -36.16
CA VAL A 146 2.37 -6.26 -36.96
C VAL A 146 2.69 -6.58 -38.41
N ASN A 147 2.17 -7.71 -38.92
CA ASN A 147 2.25 -8.11 -40.32
C ASN A 147 0.89 -8.04 -41.03
N GLY A 148 -0.21 -7.93 -40.27
CA GLY A 148 -1.57 -7.75 -40.76
C GLY A 148 -1.82 -6.37 -41.40
N SER A 149 -3.09 -6.06 -41.61
CA SER A 149 -3.56 -4.76 -42.13
C SER A 149 -4.87 -4.39 -41.46
N HIS A 150 -5.16 -3.10 -41.31
CA HIS A 150 -6.28 -2.61 -40.51
C HIS A 150 -6.17 -3.10 -39.06
N VAL A 151 -4.97 -3.02 -38.50
CA VAL A 151 -4.71 -3.32 -37.09
C VAL A 151 -4.74 -2.02 -36.28
N THR A 152 -5.51 -2.01 -35.19
CA THR A 152 -5.56 -0.90 -34.23
C THR A 152 -5.00 -1.36 -32.90
N LEU A 153 -4.03 -0.61 -32.39
CA LEU A 153 -3.42 -0.79 -31.06
C LEU A 153 -3.72 0.47 -30.26
N ASP A 154 -4.37 0.37 -29.10
CA ASP A 154 -4.85 1.53 -28.37
C ASP A 154 -4.78 1.35 -26.85
N GLY A 155 -3.96 2.18 -26.18
CA GLY A 155 -3.70 2.00 -24.74
C GLY A 155 -2.91 0.73 -24.44
N ASP A 156 -1.95 0.37 -25.30
CA ASP A 156 -1.09 -0.81 -25.16
C ASP A 156 0.33 -0.43 -24.69
N GLN A 157 1.09 -1.42 -24.23
CA GLN A 157 2.51 -1.28 -23.88
C GLN A 157 3.33 -2.27 -24.70
N THR A 158 4.47 -1.85 -25.24
CA THR A 158 5.41 -2.76 -25.92
C THR A 158 6.87 -2.49 -25.54
N GLN A 159 7.60 -3.58 -25.29
CA GLN A 159 8.99 -3.54 -24.84
C GLN A 159 9.92 -4.26 -25.82
N GLY A 160 10.87 -3.52 -26.37
CA GLY A 160 12.02 -4.04 -27.12
C GLY A 160 13.25 -4.28 -26.23
N THR A 161 14.21 -5.05 -26.72
CA THR A 161 15.53 -5.20 -26.09
C THR A 161 16.58 -5.51 -27.15
N ASN A 162 17.55 -4.61 -27.34
CA ASN A 162 18.55 -4.60 -28.43
C ASN A 162 17.94 -4.81 -29.84
N ALA A 163 16.68 -4.41 -30.02
CA ALA A 163 15.86 -4.57 -31.21
C ALA A 163 14.57 -3.75 -31.06
N PRO A 164 13.94 -3.32 -32.17
CA PRO A 164 12.74 -2.49 -32.12
C PRO A 164 11.60 -3.09 -31.32
N ALA A 165 11.02 -2.27 -30.44
CA ALA A 165 9.88 -2.60 -29.60
C ALA A 165 8.61 -2.82 -30.44
N LEU A 166 8.43 -2.03 -31.50
CA LEU A 166 7.35 -2.16 -32.47
C LEU A 166 7.89 -2.28 -33.90
N VAL A 167 7.46 -3.30 -34.65
CA VAL A 167 7.86 -3.51 -36.05
C VAL A 167 6.65 -3.77 -36.94
N PHE A 168 6.51 -2.98 -38.00
CA PHE A 168 5.57 -3.24 -39.09
C PHE A 168 6.21 -4.11 -40.19
N GLY A 169 5.36 -4.89 -40.87
CA GLY A 169 5.77 -6.05 -41.65
C GLY A 169 6.50 -5.78 -42.97
N GLY A 170 6.40 -4.57 -43.52
CA GLY A 170 6.81 -4.23 -44.90
C GLY A 170 5.72 -4.49 -45.94
N SER A 171 4.48 -4.69 -45.51
CA SER A 171 3.30 -4.86 -46.38
C SER A 171 1.97 -4.47 -45.72
N VAL A 172 2.00 -3.78 -44.58
CA VAL A 172 0.77 -3.43 -43.83
C VAL A 172 0.05 -2.26 -44.48
N THR A 173 -1.26 -2.15 -44.22
CA THR A 173 -2.06 -1.04 -44.75
C THR A 173 -3.12 -0.53 -43.77
N ALA A 174 -3.13 0.79 -43.54
CA ALA A 174 -4.12 1.47 -42.69
C ALA A 174 -4.13 0.93 -41.24
N ASP A 175 -2.95 0.86 -40.63
CA ASP A 175 -2.75 0.44 -39.24
C ASP A 175 -2.55 1.67 -38.35
N THR A 176 -3.05 1.62 -37.12
CA THR A 176 -3.02 2.74 -36.17
C THR A 176 -2.50 2.28 -34.81
N VAL A 177 -1.62 3.08 -34.22
CA VAL A 177 -1.16 2.92 -32.84
C VAL A 177 -1.43 4.22 -32.09
N SER A 178 -2.22 4.13 -31.03
CA SER A 178 -2.61 5.27 -30.21
C SER A 178 -2.43 5.04 -28.72
N ARG A 179 -2.14 6.13 -27.99
CA ARG A 179 -2.11 6.16 -26.52
C ARG A 179 -1.26 5.06 -25.89
N SER A 180 -0.22 4.63 -26.62
CA SER A 180 0.57 3.45 -26.28
C SER A 180 1.96 3.83 -25.78
N ASP A 181 2.47 3.02 -24.86
CA ASP A 181 3.79 3.14 -24.23
C ASP A 181 4.77 2.19 -24.92
N ILE A 182 5.72 2.76 -25.67
CA ILE A 182 6.58 2.04 -26.60
C ILE A 182 8.04 2.28 -26.22
N TYR A 183 8.71 1.31 -25.59
CA TYR A 183 10.07 1.51 -25.08
C TYR A 183 11.07 0.41 -25.43
N GLU A 184 12.34 0.80 -25.65
CA GLU A 184 13.45 -0.13 -25.92
C GLU A 184 14.51 -0.09 -24.81
N TYR A 185 15.04 -1.26 -24.45
CA TYR A 185 16.21 -1.40 -23.57
C TYR A 185 17.44 -1.86 -24.36
N GLY A 186 18.34 -0.95 -24.70
CA GLY A 186 19.71 -1.29 -25.09
C GLY A 186 20.33 -0.41 -26.16
N SER A 187 20.03 -0.71 -27.42
CA SER A 187 20.73 -0.10 -28.58
C SER A 187 19.97 -0.25 -29.91
N GLY A 188 18.75 -0.78 -29.87
CA GLY A 188 17.84 -0.78 -31.01
C GLY A 188 17.29 0.61 -31.30
N ASN A 189 16.64 0.73 -32.46
CA ASN A 189 15.55 1.68 -32.65
C ASN A 189 14.35 1.28 -31.77
N VAL A 190 13.35 2.14 -31.62
CA VAL A 190 12.13 1.86 -30.83
C VAL A 190 10.99 1.40 -31.73
N VAL A 191 10.74 2.12 -32.83
CA VAL A 191 9.72 1.81 -33.85
C VAL A 191 10.34 1.65 -35.24
N GLN A 192 9.88 0.63 -35.96
CA GLN A 192 10.22 0.38 -37.35
C GLN A 192 8.98 0.33 -38.26
N ILE A 193 8.84 1.34 -39.12
CA ILE A 193 7.92 1.34 -40.27
C ILE A 193 8.75 1.00 -41.52
N ALA A 194 8.45 -0.15 -42.13
CA ALA A 194 9.31 -0.81 -43.10
C ALA A 194 8.88 -0.52 -44.56
N SER A 195 9.75 -0.88 -45.50
CA SER A 195 9.51 -0.56 -46.91
C SER A 195 8.38 -1.41 -47.47
N GLY A 196 7.37 -0.74 -48.05
CA GLY A 196 6.14 -1.35 -48.53
C GLY A 196 4.92 -1.08 -47.64
N ASP A 197 5.12 -0.67 -46.38
CA ASP A 197 4.02 -0.26 -45.49
C ASP A 197 3.35 1.03 -45.99
N ASN A 198 2.03 1.13 -45.85
CA ASN A 198 1.25 2.23 -46.42
C ASN A 198 0.06 2.67 -45.54
N GLY A 199 0.08 3.91 -45.06
CA GLY A 199 -0.97 4.42 -44.17
C GLY A 199 -0.79 3.91 -42.74
N VAL A 200 0.44 3.92 -42.22
CA VAL A 200 0.68 3.66 -40.79
C VAL A 200 0.56 4.97 -40.03
N VAL A 201 -0.27 4.98 -39.00
CA VAL A 201 -0.52 6.12 -38.11
C VAL A 201 0.05 5.82 -36.73
N LEU A 202 0.96 6.66 -36.24
CA LEU A 202 1.33 6.70 -34.82
C LEU A 202 0.80 8.03 -34.27
N THR A 203 -0.18 7.98 -33.35
CA THR A 203 -0.73 9.18 -32.73
C THR A 203 -0.77 9.12 -31.21
N THR A 204 -0.44 10.21 -30.51
CA THR A 204 -0.66 10.31 -29.06
C THR A 204 0.10 9.25 -28.24
N ASN A 205 1.28 8.81 -28.70
CA ASN A 205 2.08 7.76 -28.04
C ASN A 205 3.28 8.31 -27.27
N GLN A 206 3.66 7.62 -26.20
CA GLN A 206 4.96 7.79 -25.54
C GLN A 206 5.96 6.80 -26.16
N ILE A 207 7.10 7.31 -26.63
CA ILE A 207 8.13 6.53 -27.34
C ILE A 207 9.48 6.82 -26.67
N ASP A 208 10.09 5.80 -26.07
CA ASP A 208 11.31 5.95 -25.25
C ASP A 208 12.43 4.98 -25.64
N ASN A 209 13.66 5.43 -25.48
CA ASN A 209 14.85 4.58 -25.56
C ASN A 209 15.62 4.68 -24.23
N VAL A 210 15.38 3.70 -23.35
CA VAL A 210 15.84 3.65 -21.96
C VAL A 210 17.34 3.28 -21.84
N ALA A 211 18.11 3.43 -22.92
CA ALA A 211 19.52 3.09 -22.98
C ALA A 211 20.40 4.06 -22.18
N SER A 212 20.83 3.64 -20.99
CA SER A 212 21.77 4.39 -20.16
C SER A 212 23.22 4.30 -20.70
N GLY A 213 23.57 5.07 -21.73
CA GLY A 213 24.97 5.23 -22.15
C GLY A 213 25.23 6.00 -23.45
N GLU A 214 26.32 6.77 -23.48
CA GLU A 214 26.77 7.72 -24.54
C GLU A 214 27.08 7.10 -25.93
N THR A 215 26.71 5.83 -26.20
CA THR A 215 27.25 5.05 -27.34
C THR A 215 26.21 4.42 -28.25
N THR A 216 24.92 4.72 -28.07
CA THR A 216 23.89 4.30 -29.04
C THR A 216 24.05 5.06 -30.36
N THR A 217 23.82 4.37 -31.48
CA THR A 217 23.82 4.97 -32.81
C THR A 217 22.66 4.40 -33.61
N GLY A 218 21.68 5.24 -33.95
CA GLY A 218 20.50 4.79 -34.69
C GLY A 218 19.46 5.88 -34.82
N SER A 219 18.21 5.48 -34.99
CA SER A 219 17.07 6.39 -34.95
C SER A 219 15.89 5.71 -34.26
N ASP A 220 15.22 6.38 -33.35
CA ASP A 220 14.23 5.73 -32.47
C ASP A 220 12.91 5.46 -33.21
N VAL A 221 12.43 6.39 -34.05
CA VAL A 221 11.35 6.15 -35.03
C VAL A 221 11.94 6.14 -36.44
N THR A 222 11.80 5.00 -37.13
CA THR A 222 12.30 4.83 -38.52
C THR A 222 11.16 4.65 -39.52
N VAL A 223 11.17 5.44 -40.59
CA VAL A 223 10.18 5.42 -41.68
C VAL A 223 10.91 5.21 -43.01
N SER A 224 11.13 3.95 -43.38
CA SER A 224 12.02 3.58 -44.50
C SER A 224 11.26 2.99 -45.68
N GLY A 225 11.21 3.68 -46.81
CA GLY A 225 10.54 3.23 -48.03
C GLY A 225 9.03 3.00 -47.89
N ALA A 226 8.40 3.69 -46.94
CA ALA A 226 6.98 3.60 -46.59
C ALA A 226 6.17 4.72 -47.28
N LYS A 227 4.83 4.64 -47.18
CA LYS A 227 3.92 5.60 -47.82
C LYS A 227 2.83 6.10 -46.87
N ASN A 228 2.43 7.36 -47.04
CA ASN A 228 1.28 7.95 -46.34
C ASN A 228 1.36 7.76 -44.81
N THR A 229 2.56 7.83 -44.24
CA THR A 229 2.80 7.66 -42.79
C THR A 229 2.41 8.93 -42.06
N VAL A 230 1.68 8.80 -40.96
CA VAL A 230 1.29 9.92 -40.10
C VAL A 230 1.94 9.73 -38.74
N LEU A 231 2.69 10.74 -38.30
CA LEU A 231 3.26 10.85 -36.96
C LEU A 231 2.66 12.12 -36.33
N THR A 232 1.68 11.96 -35.45
CA THR A 232 0.93 13.10 -34.87
C THR A 232 0.93 13.04 -33.34
N ALA A 233 1.14 14.15 -32.64
CA ALA A 233 1.00 14.20 -31.17
C ALA A 233 1.81 13.13 -30.40
N ASN A 234 2.96 12.66 -30.89
CA ASN A 234 3.78 11.70 -30.13
C ASN A 234 4.79 12.44 -29.25
N THR A 235 5.09 11.92 -28.06
CA THR A 235 6.25 12.34 -27.25
C THR A 235 7.36 11.31 -27.43
N ILE A 236 8.45 11.71 -28.05
CA ILE A 236 9.61 10.86 -28.36
C ILE A 236 10.80 11.33 -27.52
N ILE A 237 11.28 10.49 -26.61
CA ILE A 237 12.49 10.75 -25.84
C ILE A 237 13.67 10.00 -26.46
N VAL A 238 14.75 10.73 -26.75
CA VAL A 238 15.99 10.19 -27.31
C VAL A 238 17.18 10.42 -26.37
N PRO A 239 18.01 9.39 -26.10
CA PRO A 239 19.26 9.56 -25.39
C PRO A 239 20.28 10.26 -26.28
N CYS A 240 20.88 9.55 -27.24
CA CYS A 240 21.86 10.07 -28.20
C CYS A 240 21.59 9.63 -29.66
N ASN A 241 20.36 9.23 -29.96
CA ASN A 241 19.93 8.76 -31.28
C ASN A 241 19.19 9.87 -32.06
N THR A 242 18.94 9.65 -33.35
CA THR A 242 17.97 10.49 -34.08
C THR A 242 16.53 10.15 -33.67
N GLY A 243 15.69 11.14 -33.37
CA GLY A 243 14.29 10.90 -32.99
C GLY A 243 13.48 10.27 -34.11
N ILE A 244 13.32 11.01 -35.21
CA ILE A 244 12.57 10.54 -36.39
C ILE A 244 13.50 10.54 -37.60
N ALA A 245 13.58 9.41 -38.31
CA ALA A 245 14.33 9.27 -39.56
C ALA A 245 13.43 8.80 -40.71
N VAL A 246 13.26 9.64 -41.72
CA VAL A 246 12.48 9.36 -42.95
C VAL A 246 13.44 9.17 -44.12
N THR A 247 13.43 7.98 -44.74
CA THR A 247 14.36 7.61 -45.82
C THR A 247 13.65 6.90 -46.97
N GLY A 248 13.73 7.45 -48.19
CA GLY A 248 13.09 6.87 -49.38
C GLY A 248 11.56 6.76 -49.33
N SER A 249 10.89 7.43 -48.40
CA SER A 249 9.45 7.33 -48.13
C SER A 249 8.67 8.47 -48.82
N THR A 250 7.36 8.33 -48.98
CA THR A 250 6.53 9.37 -49.64
C THR A 250 5.21 9.65 -48.95
N GLY A 251 4.85 10.93 -48.77
CA GLY A 251 3.59 11.34 -48.17
C GLY A 251 3.61 11.24 -46.64
N THR A 252 4.75 11.50 -46.01
CA THR A 252 4.87 11.46 -44.55
C THR A 252 4.42 12.80 -43.95
N SER A 253 3.49 12.80 -43.00
CA SER A 253 3.21 13.97 -42.14
C SER A 253 3.83 13.74 -40.75
N ILE A 254 4.41 14.82 -40.21
CA ILE A 254 5.01 14.88 -38.88
C ILE A 254 4.52 16.19 -38.25
N GLU A 255 3.46 16.11 -37.45
CA GLU A 255 2.77 17.28 -36.89
C GLU A 255 2.52 17.12 -35.38
N ASN A 256 2.50 18.20 -34.61
CA ASN A 256 2.24 18.19 -33.16
C ASN A 256 3.16 17.28 -32.32
N ASN A 257 4.31 16.81 -32.80
CA ASN A 257 5.17 15.90 -32.02
C ASN A 257 6.13 16.67 -31.11
N VAL A 258 6.45 16.08 -29.96
CA VAL A 258 7.53 16.52 -29.08
C VAL A 258 8.70 15.54 -29.22
N VAL A 259 9.91 16.02 -29.46
CA VAL A 259 11.12 15.17 -29.61
C VAL A 259 12.26 15.69 -28.72
N ALA A 260 12.52 14.97 -27.63
CA ALA A 260 13.40 15.37 -26.52
C ALA A 260 14.80 14.74 -26.60
N GLY A 261 15.87 15.53 -26.60
CA GLY A 261 17.22 15.01 -26.36
C GLY A 261 17.59 15.04 -24.88
N LEU A 262 17.91 13.89 -24.26
CA LEU A 262 18.23 13.76 -22.82
C LEU A 262 19.57 14.39 -22.38
N GLY A 263 20.38 14.88 -23.32
CA GLY A 263 21.67 15.49 -23.04
C GLY A 263 22.80 14.49 -22.70
N GLY A 264 23.98 15.02 -22.36
CA GLY A 264 25.16 14.21 -22.02
C GLY A 264 25.89 13.53 -23.20
N CYS A 265 25.41 13.70 -24.43
CA CYS A 265 25.97 13.00 -25.60
C CYS A 265 27.32 13.55 -26.08
N THR A 266 28.26 12.64 -26.32
CA THR A 266 29.59 12.96 -26.87
C THR A 266 29.62 13.03 -28.41
N THR A 267 28.52 12.72 -29.09
CA THR A 267 28.38 12.77 -30.54
C THR A 267 27.19 13.63 -30.96
N THR A 268 27.27 14.25 -32.14
CA THR A 268 26.18 15.04 -32.72
C THR A 268 25.12 14.13 -33.32
N PHE A 269 23.87 14.34 -32.91
CA PHE A 269 22.68 13.69 -33.46
C PHE A 269 21.64 14.74 -33.89
N THR A 270 20.49 14.28 -34.38
CA THR A 270 19.46 15.10 -35.01
C THR A 270 18.08 14.62 -34.61
N ASN A 271 17.24 15.46 -33.99
CA ASN A 271 15.88 15.08 -33.58
C ASN A 271 15.03 14.62 -34.77
N LEU A 272 15.11 15.31 -35.93
CA LEU A 272 14.34 14.99 -37.13
C LEU A 272 15.22 14.98 -38.39
N SER A 273 15.31 13.83 -39.07
CA SER A 273 16.04 13.66 -40.32
C SER A 273 15.14 13.17 -41.46
N VAL A 274 15.24 13.83 -42.61
CA VAL A 274 14.51 13.51 -43.85
C VAL A 274 15.47 13.51 -45.02
N ASP A 275 15.60 12.37 -45.70
CA ASP A 275 16.52 12.21 -46.83
C ASP A 275 16.07 12.97 -48.09
N SER A 276 16.96 13.06 -49.08
CA SER A 276 16.69 13.82 -50.31
C SER A 276 15.63 13.16 -51.21
N ALA A 277 15.35 11.87 -51.03
CA ALA A 277 14.27 11.17 -51.74
C ALA A 277 12.88 11.49 -51.13
N SER A 278 12.80 11.61 -49.80
CA SER A 278 11.55 11.84 -49.07
C SER A 278 11.15 13.32 -49.01
N ALA A 279 12.15 14.23 -48.92
CA ALA A 279 11.99 15.66 -48.64
C ALA A 279 10.96 16.43 -49.49
N SER A 280 10.71 16.03 -50.74
CA SER A 280 9.69 16.69 -51.59
C SER A 280 8.24 16.30 -51.28
N SER A 281 8.06 15.32 -50.38
CA SER A 281 6.78 14.69 -50.06
C SER A 281 6.60 14.42 -48.57
N THR A 282 7.40 15.07 -47.72
CA THR A 282 7.28 15.07 -46.27
C THR A 282 6.81 16.46 -45.82
N THR A 283 5.80 16.51 -44.96
CA THR A 283 5.35 17.72 -44.28
C THR A 283 5.84 17.67 -42.83
N VAL A 284 6.38 18.78 -42.35
CA VAL A 284 6.77 18.98 -40.94
C VAL A 284 6.30 20.37 -40.51
N ASP A 285 5.44 20.43 -39.49
CA ASP A 285 4.97 21.68 -38.88
C ASP A 285 4.42 21.44 -37.46
N TYR A 286 4.37 22.46 -36.60
CA TYR A 286 3.86 22.38 -35.21
C TYR A 286 4.59 21.35 -34.30
N ASN A 287 5.84 21.01 -34.59
CA ASN A 287 6.64 20.12 -33.73
C ASN A 287 7.48 20.92 -32.74
N GLU A 288 7.85 20.27 -31.64
CA GLU A 288 8.65 20.84 -30.57
C GLU A 288 9.94 20.00 -30.43
N LEU A 289 11.10 20.59 -30.74
CA LEU A 289 12.38 19.89 -30.79
C LEU A 289 13.35 20.41 -29.73
N SER A 290 13.30 19.79 -28.54
CA SER A 290 14.04 20.28 -27.38
C SER A 290 15.55 19.99 -27.45
N GLN A 291 16.33 20.99 -27.04
CA GLN A 291 17.80 21.00 -27.10
C GLN A 291 18.44 21.13 -25.70
N MET A 292 18.61 20.03 -24.97
CA MET A 292 19.30 20.07 -23.65
C MET A 292 20.83 20.31 -23.73
N THR A 293 21.46 20.31 -24.92
CA THR A 293 22.91 20.60 -25.09
C THR A 293 23.26 21.23 -26.43
N ASP A 294 24.34 22.01 -26.48
CA ASP A 294 24.92 22.70 -27.66
C ASP A 294 25.31 21.79 -28.86
N ASN A 295 25.23 20.46 -28.71
CA ASN A 295 25.73 19.48 -29.69
C ASN A 295 24.66 18.89 -30.62
N ILE A 296 23.43 19.40 -30.57
CA ILE A 296 22.29 18.91 -31.36
C ILE A 296 22.13 19.77 -32.62
N ALA A 297 21.84 19.13 -33.76
CA ALA A 297 21.32 19.81 -34.94
C ALA A 297 19.88 19.33 -35.15
N PRO A 298 18.84 20.06 -34.72
CA PRO A 298 17.47 19.53 -34.63
C PRO A 298 16.93 18.96 -35.94
N TYR A 299 17.34 19.54 -37.07
CA TYR A 299 16.90 19.12 -38.40
C TYR A 299 18.07 18.69 -39.29
N SER A 300 17.86 17.62 -40.04
CA SER A 300 18.68 17.19 -41.18
C SER A 300 17.79 16.96 -42.38
N TRP A 301 17.74 17.91 -43.31
CA TRP A 301 16.81 17.93 -44.45
C TRP A 301 17.56 17.83 -45.77
N ALA A 302 17.21 16.83 -46.59
CA ALA A 302 17.82 16.55 -47.89
C ALA A 302 19.37 16.45 -47.86
N GLY A 303 19.94 15.99 -46.74
CA GLY A 303 21.39 15.85 -46.53
C GLY A 303 22.10 17.11 -46.03
N LYS A 304 21.37 18.14 -45.58
CA LYS A 304 21.93 19.35 -44.93
C LYS A 304 21.32 19.54 -43.54
N THR A 305 22.14 19.89 -42.57
CA THR A 305 21.69 20.21 -41.21
C THR A 305 21.23 21.66 -41.05
N TYR A 306 20.26 21.88 -40.16
CA TYR A 306 19.73 23.19 -39.78
C TYR A 306 19.61 23.27 -38.25
N PRO A 307 20.16 24.32 -37.61
CA PRO A 307 20.26 24.39 -36.14
C PRO A 307 18.99 24.90 -35.45
N THR A 308 18.04 25.49 -36.18
CA THR A 308 16.79 26.06 -35.61
C THR A 308 15.63 25.90 -36.60
N PRO A 309 14.35 25.92 -36.15
CA PRO A 309 13.17 25.93 -37.01
C PRO A 309 13.20 27.05 -38.05
N ALA A 310 13.56 28.27 -37.63
CA ALA A 310 13.68 29.42 -38.51
C ALA A 310 14.69 29.21 -39.67
N ALA A 311 15.78 28.46 -39.42
CA ALA A 311 16.76 28.14 -40.45
C ALA A 311 16.25 27.07 -41.45
N LEU A 312 15.46 26.09 -40.98
CA LEU A 312 14.77 25.13 -41.86
C LEU A 312 13.74 25.85 -42.74
N LYS A 313 12.86 26.64 -42.14
CA LYS A 313 11.80 27.42 -42.78
C LYS A 313 12.34 28.31 -43.89
N ALA A 314 13.41 29.07 -43.61
CA ALA A 314 14.02 29.95 -44.59
C ALA A 314 14.62 29.23 -45.83
N ALA A 315 14.96 27.94 -45.69
CA ALA A 315 15.59 27.17 -46.76
C ALA A 315 14.66 26.19 -47.49
N THR A 316 13.56 25.78 -46.85
CA THR A 316 12.71 24.67 -47.31
C THR A 316 11.21 25.01 -47.34
N GLY A 317 10.77 25.99 -46.54
CA GLY A 317 9.35 26.28 -46.29
C GLY A 317 8.67 25.39 -45.25
N GLN A 318 9.36 24.38 -44.70
CA GLN A 318 8.87 23.49 -43.63
C GLN A 318 9.13 24.08 -42.24
N GLY A 319 8.48 23.55 -41.20
CA GLY A 319 8.63 24.01 -39.82
C GLY A 319 8.24 25.46 -39.67
N ALA A 320 7.03 25.81 -40.09
CA ALA A 320 6.53 27.17 -40.05
C ALA A 320 6.14 27.61 -38.63
N HIS A 321 5.69 26.66 -37.82
CA HIS A 321 5.27 26.79 -36.42
C HIS A 321 6.05 25.80 -35.53
N ASP A 322 7.08 25.14 -36.05
CA ASP A 322 7.98 24.33 -35.22
C ASP A 322 8.76 25.24 -34.24
N GLU A 323 8.94 24.77 -33.01
CA GLU A 323 9.60 25.50 -31.90
C GLU A 323 10.81 24.68 -31.34
N ASP A 324 11.68 25.32 -30.55
CA ASP A 324 12.91 24.74 -30.00
C ASP A 324 13.20 25.06 -28.51
N GLU A 325 12.21 24.82 -27.64
CA GLU A 325 12.22 25.13 -26.19
C GLU A 325 13.09 24.14 -25.36
N GLN A 326 13.72 24.62 -24.28
CA GLN A 326 14.97 24.00 -23.78
C GLN A 326 14.88 22.80 -22.80
N TYR A 327 13.70 22.33 -22.39
CA TYR A 327 13.64 21.27 -21.36
C TYR A 327 12.38 20.41 -21.42
N ILE A 328 12.51 19.09 -21.27
CA ILE A 328 11.41 18.13 -21.09
C ILE A 328 11.65 17.33 -19.82
N ASP A 329 10.63 17.13 -18.98
CA ASP A 329 10.73 16.22 -17.84
C ASP A 329 10.70 14.77 -18.32
N THR A 330 11.83 14.13 -18.12
CA THR A 330 12.15 12.78 -18.55
C THR A 330 11.51 11.71 -17.66
N THR A 331 10.94 12.10 -16.51
CA THR A 331 10.29 11.19 -15.57
C THR A 331 8.77 11.07 -15.78
N THR A 332 8.12 12.12 -16.28
CA THR A 332 6.67 12.12 -16.58
C THR A 332 6.35 12.22 -18.07
N PHE A 333 7.35 12.41 -18.94
CA PHE A 333 7.20 12.68 -20.37
C PHE A 333 6.42 13.97 -20.68
N GLN A 334 6.46 14.94 -19.76
CA GLN A 334 5.78 16.24 -19.90
C GLN A 334 6.78 17.38 -20.17
N MET A 335 6.36 18.36 -20.96
CA MET A 335 7.04 19.66 -21.07
C MET A 335 6.71 20.52 -19.83
N PRO A 336 7.62 21.38 -19.35
CA PRO A 336 7.26 22.51 -18.50
C PRO A 336 6.24 23.41 -19.19
N THR A 337 5.40 24.08 -18.42
CA THR A 337 4.43 25.05 -18.96
C THR A 337 5.13 26.20 -19.68
N GLY A 338 4.86 26.36 -20.98
CA GLY A 338 5.34 27.46 -21.82
C GLY A 338 4.43 27.68 -23.02
N ASP A 339 4.43 28.90 -23.57
CA ASP A 339 3.47 29.35 -24.59
C ASP A 339 3.50 28.51 -25.89
N GLY A 340 4.60 27.80 -26.18
CA GLY A 340 4.81 27.06 -27.43
C GLY A 340 4.28 25.62 -27.48
N VAL A 341 3.79 25.05 -26.38
CA VAL A 341 3.27 23.66 -26.37
C VAL A 341 1.75 23.58 -26.47
N ALA A 342 1.04 24.64 -26.02
CA ALA A 342 -0.43 24.70 -25.96
C ALA A 342 -1.10 25.26 -27.24
N ASP A 343 -0.42 25.17 -28.39
CA ASP A 343 -0.83 25.78 -29.67
C ASP A 343 -0.78 24.82 -30.89
N GLY A 344 -0.79 23.51 -30.63
CA GLY A 344 -0.74 22.47 -31.67
C GLY A 344 -1.84 22.61 -32.74
N ASN A 345 -1.60 22.04 -33.92
CA ASN A 345 -2.54 22.11 -35.04
C ASN A 345 -3.80 21.28 -34.78
N PRO A 346 -5.00 21.89 -34.57
CA PRO A 346 -6.26 21.15 -34.37
C PRO A 346 -6.78 20.47 -35.65
N SER A 347 -6.07 20.62 -36.77
CA SER A 347 -6.35 19.99 -38.06
C SER A 347 -5.21 19.06 -38.51
N ALA A 348 -4.31 18.67 -37.60
CA ALA A 348 -3.26 17.69 -37.88
C ALA A 348 -3.90 16.34 -38.29
N PRO A 349 -3.30 15.58 -39.24
CA PRO A 349 -3.84 14.29 -39.65
C PRO A 349 -3.91 13.31 -38.48
N ASP A 350 -5.07 12.67 -38.33
CA ASP A 350 -5.34 11.62 -37.32
C ASP A 350 -5.10 12.04 -35.84
N GLU A 351 -5.09 13.34 -35.55
CA GLU A 351 -5.09 13.90 -34.20
C GLU A 351 -6.31 13.41 -33.39
N LEU A 352 -6.07 13.02 -32.13
CA LEU A 352 -7.13 12.50 -31.26
C LEU A 352 -7.84 13.62 -30.50
N SER A 353 -9.06 13.37 -30.05
CA SER A 353 -9.79 14.30 -29.17
C SER A 353 -9.36 14.23 -27.70
N THR A 354 -8.45 13.32 -27.36
CA THR A 354 -7.98 13.04 -26.00
C THR A 354 -6.51 12.64 -26.01
N ASP A 355 -5.81 12.97 -24.93
CA ASP A 355 -4.42 12.61 -24.69
C ASP A 355 -4.20 11.11 -24.39
N PHE A 356 -2.96 10.77 -24.09
CA PHE A 356 -2.46 9.45 -23.70
C PHE A 356 -3.26 8.83 -22.53
N TYR A 357 -3.68 9.63 -21.55
CA TYR A 357 -4.44 9.19 -20.38
C TYR A 357 -5.96 9.19 -20.61
N GLY A 358 -6.43 9.65 -21.78
CA GLY A 358 -7.84 9.79 -22.12
C GLY A 358 -8.49 11.09 -21.66
N ASN A 359 -7.71 12.07 -21.21
CA ASN A 359 -8.18 13.41 -20.87
C ASN A 359 -8.43 14.23 -22.14
N THR A 360 -9.39 15.15 -22.13
CA THR A 360 -9.61 16.08 -23.23
C THR A 360 -8.57 17.20 -23.23
N TRP A 361 -8.07 17.60 -24.40
CA TRP A 361 -7.13 18.72 -24.52
C TRP A 361 -7.65 20.02 -23.86
N PRO A 362 -6.79 20.75 -23.13
CA PRO A 362 -7.13 22.03 -22.53
C PRO A 362 -7.22 23.13 -23.61
N GLY A 363 -8.21 24.02 -23.49
CA GLY A 363 -8.33 25.18 -24.38
C GLY A 363 -9.05 24.89 -25.71
N ALA A 364 -8.54 25.47 -26.81
CA ALA A 364 -9.21 25.51 -28.13
C ALA A 364 -8.40 24.85 -29.26
N ALA A 365 -7.18 24.40 -28.95
CA ALA A 365 -6.25 23.66 -29.80
C ALA A 365 -5.72 22.46 -28.99
N PRO A 366 -5.27 21.37 -29.63
CA PRO A 366 -4.53 20.32 -28.93
C PRO A 366 -3.16 20.83 -28.49
N ASP A 367 -2.57 20.16 -27.50
CA ASP A 367 -1.18 20.37 -27.14
C ASP A 367 -0.25 19.63 -28.12
N ARG A 368 1.03 19.99 -28.14
CA ARG A 368 2.07 19.19 -28.82
C ARG A 368 2.49 18.04 -27.89
N GLY A 369 2.65 16.85 -28.44
CA GLY A 369 3.04 15.63 -27.73
C GLY A 369 1.85 14.80 -27.25
N ALA A 370 2.14 13.71 -26.55
CA ALA A 370 1.14 12.68 -26.24
C ALA A 370 0.27 12.99 -25.02
N VAL A 371 0.70 13.90 -24.15
CA VAL A 371 0.06 14.17 -22.85
C VAL A 371 -0.46 15.60 -22.86
N ALA A 372 -1.71 15.79 -22.42
CA ALA A 372 -2.27 17.13 -22.26
C ALA A 372 -1.51 17.88 -21.15
N ILE A 373 -1.05 19.10 -21.47
CA ILE A 373 -0.48 20.01 -20.49
C ILE A 373 -1.63 20.81 -19.91
N GLU A 374 -2.34 20.18 -18.97
CA GLU A 374 -3.43 20.85 -18.27
C GLU A 374 -2.97 22.20 -17.71
N ASP A 375 -3.62 23.26 -18.21
CA ASP A 375 -3.59 24.61 -17.67
C ASP A 375 -4.30 24.61 -16.29
N PHE A 376 -3.63 23.97 -15.32
CA PHE A 376 -3.92 23.84 -13.91
C PHE A 376 -5.23 23.10 -13.52
N THR A 377 -5.30 21.76 -13.64
CA THR A 377 -6.33 20.94 -12.95
C THR A 377 -5.82 19.76 -12.11
N GLY A 378 -4.50 19.66 -11.90
CA GLY A 378 -3.83 18.51 -11.28
C GLY A 378 -3.60 18.48 -9.75
N THR A 379 -4.09 19.41 -8.91
CA THR A 379 -3.79 19.30 -7.45
C THR A 379 -4.52 18.11 -6.81
N THR A 380 -3.80 17.00 -6.66
CA THR A 380 -4.09 15.95 -5.68
C THR A 380 -3.59 16.39 -4.31
N VAL A 381 -4.40 16.17 -3.26
CA VAL A 381 -3.88 16.05 -1.88
C VAL A 381 -3.61 14.57 -1.70
N GLN A 382 -2.37 14.14 -1.94
CA GLN A 382 -1.96 12.78 -1.58
C GLN A 382 -1.69 12.75 -0.08
N THR A 383 -2.42 11.90 0.65
CA THR A 383 -2.17 11.64 2.07
C THR A 383 -1.27 10.42 2.21
N GLY A 384 0.02 10.65 2.34
CA GLY A 384 0.98 9.60 2.68
C GLY A 384 1.08 9.43 4.19
N ALA A 385 1.03 8.18 4.67
CA ALA A 385 1.57 7.86 5.98
C ALA A 385 3.09 7.76 5.84
N PHE A 386 3.83 8.65 6.50
CA PHE A 386 5.24 8.39 6.77
C PHE A 386 5.35 7.29 7.84
N GLY A 387 6.46 6.56 7.89
CA GLY A 387 6.66 5.56 8.93
C GLY A 387 6.62 6.15 10.34
N GLN A 388 6.43 5.29 11.35
CA GLN A 388 6.60 5.56 12.78
C GLN A 388 5.56 6.41 13.53
N GLN A 389 4.69 7.19 12.90
CA GLN A 389 3.69 7.95 13.68
C GLN A 389 2.47 8.35 12.87
N ALA A 390 1.43 8.81 13.58
CA ALA A 390 0.18 9.36 13.08
C ALA A 390 0.37 10.73 12.36
N GLY A 391 1.29 10.76 11.40
CA GLY A 391 1.62 11.89 10.56
C GLY A 391 0.96 11.81 9.18
N VAL A 392 0.67 12.96 8.60
CA VAL A 392 0.19 13.07 7.22
C VAL A 392 1.08 14.03 6.47
N ASN A 393 1.71 13.54 5.42
CA ASN A 393 2.23 14.41 4.38
C ASN A 393 1.06 14.79 3.47
N ILE A 394 0.94 16.08 3.16
CA ILE A 394 0.23 16.53 1.97
C ILE A 394 1.29 16.82 0.93
N ALA A 395 1.27 16.12 -0.20
CA ALA A 395 1.93 16.63 -1.40
C ALA A 395 0.95 17.58 -2.11
N LEU A 396 1.26 18.88 -2.15
CA LEU A 396 0.58 19.80 -3.08
C LEU A 396 1.34 19.80 -4.40
N GLN A 397 0.71 19.24 -5.44
CA GLN A 397 1.25 19.25 -6.80
C GLN A 397 0.55 20.32 -7.67
N GLY A 398 1.35 21.02 -8.46
CA GLY A 398 0.95 22.08 -9.38
C GLY A 398 2.07 22.32 -10.39
N VAL A 399 1.72 22.74 -11.60
CA VAL A 399 2.63 22.70 -12.77
C VAL A 399 3.66 23.85 -12.78
N ALA A 400 3.32 24.99 -12.15
CA ALA A 400 4.23 26.08 -11.78
C ALA A 400 3.56 26.96 -10.71
N TRP A 401 4.35 27.65 -9.87
CA TRP A 401 3.86 28.61 -8.87
C TRP A 401 4.51 29.98 -9.06
N GLY A 402 3.73 31.06 -8.97
CA GLY A 402 4.24 32.43 -8.99
C GLY A 402 4.66 32.94 -7.60
N GLU A 403 5.55 33.94 -7.56
CA GLU A 403 6.04 34.57 -6.31
C GLU A 403 4.91 35.13 -5.41
N SER A 404 3.73 35.41 -5.97
CA SER A 404 2.56 35.92 -5.27
C SER A 404 1.64 34.84 -4.70
N ASP A 405 1.89 33.57 -5.04
CA ASP A 405 0.96 32.49 -4.79
C ASP A 405 1.15 31.92 -3.39
N SER A 406 0.07 31.39 -2.82
CA SER A 406 0.07 30.91 -1.43
C SER A 406 -0.82 29.70 -1.22
N TYR A 407 -0.50 28.91 -0.19
CA TYR A 407 -1.35 27.83 0.30
C TYR A 407 -1.72 28.02 1.77
N SER A 408 -2.69 27.23 2.22
CA SER A 408 -3.11 27.12 3.61
C SER A 408 -3.69 25.72 3.83
N VAL A 409 -3.47 25.14 5.00
CA VAL A 409 -3.97 23.81 5.36
C VAL A 409 -4.72 23.90 6.68
N ASP A 410 -5.96 23.46 6.72
CA ASP A 410 -6.67 23.11 7.96
C ASP A 410 -6.54 21.59 8.16
N TRP A 411 -5.90 21.18 9.26
CA TRP A 411 -5.62 19.78 9.53
C TRP A 411 -6.80 19.02 10.15
N GLY A 412 -7.90 19.70 10.45
CA GLY A 412 -9.11 19.10 11.01
C GLY A 412 -9.04 18.74 12.50
N ASP A 413 -7.91 19.01 13.17
CA ASP A 413 -7.75 18.88 14.63
C ASP A 413 -7.83 20.23 15.38
N GLY A 414 -8.12 21.32 14.65
CA GLY A 414 -8.16 22.69 15.16
C GLY A 414 -6.86 23.48 15.02
N LYS A 415 -5.82 22.89 14.41
CA LYS A 415 -4.62 23.61 13.94
C LYS A 415 -4.69 23.84 12.43
N ALA A 416 -4.04 24.91 11.98
CA ALA A 416 -3.96 25.25 10.57
C ALA A 416 -2.70 26.07 10.27
N ASP A 417 -2.12 25.82 9.09
CA ASP A 417 -1.04 26.59 8.51
C ASP A 417 -1.62 27.55 7.47
N VAL A 418 -1.26 28.84 7.55
CA VAL A 418 -2.04 29.91 6.92
C VAL A 418 -1.15 30.88 6.15
N GLY A 419 -1.46 31.05 4.86
CA GLY A 419 -0.80 32.03 3.99
C GLY A 419 0.68 31.72 3.73
N MET A 420 1.06 30.44 3.68
CA MET A 420 2.41 30.01 3.32
C MET A 420 2.68 30.35 1.86
N SER A 421 3.85 30.92 1.57
CA SER A 421 4.26 31.30 0.20
C SER A 421 4.64 30.08 -0.63
N LEU A 422 4.40 30.14 -1.94
CA LEU A 422 4.79 29.12 -2.93
C LEU A 422 6.04 29.50 -3.75
N GLY A 423 6.73 30.60 -3.40
CA GLY A 423 7.72 31.26 -4.26
C GLY A 423 9.15 30.68 -4.31
N ASP A 424 9.77 30.85 -5.48
CA ASP A 424 11.18 30.57 -5.88
C ASP A 424 11.87 29.37 -5.22
N GLU A 425 11.41 28.18 -5.60
CA GLU A 425 12.32 27.06 -5.80
C GLU A 425 12.47 26.80 -7.30
N THR A 426 13.73 26.59 -7.71
CA THR A 426 14.17 26.58 -9.12
C THR A 426 13.33 25.67 -10.03
N PRO A 427 12.96 26.11 -11.25
CA PRO A 427 12.36 25.24 -12.26
C PRO A 427 13.31 24.06 -12.54
N GLY A 428 12.89 22.84 -12.23
CA GLY A 428 13.73 21.65 -12.36
C GLY A 428 13.52 20.55 -11.32
N ASN A 429 12.55 20.68 -10.41
CA ASN A 429 12.10 19.56 -9.59
C ASN A 429 10.62 19.69 -9.22
N PHE A 430 9.91 18.56 -9.12
CA PHE A 430 8.57 18.54 -8.53
C PHE A 430 8.66 18.87 -7.05
N ASN A 431 8.46 20.13 -6.71
CA ASN A 431 8.11 20.49 -5.35
C ASN A 431 6.64 20.13 -5.12
N ALA A 432 6.43 18.83 -4.91
CA ALA A 432 5.48 18.39 -3.91
C ALA A 432 5.81 19.17 -2.64
N LEU A 433 5.00 20.18 -2.34
CA LEU A 433 5.17 20.95 -1.13
C LEU A 433 4.69 20.08 0.02
N GLU A 434 5.63 19.27 0.55
CA GLU A 434 5.41 18.34 1.64
C GLU A 434 5.25 19.11 2.95
N ASP A 435 4.02 19.54 3.21
CA ASP A 435 3.64 19.96 4.55
C ASP A 435 3.24 18.73 5.37
N SER A 436 3.61 18.70 6.65
CA SER A 436 3.50 17.52 7.49
C SER A 436 2.91 17.85 8.87
N HIS A 437 1.89 17.09 9.26
CA HIS A 437 1.22 17.30 10.55
C HIS A 437 1.10 16.02 11.36
N MET A 438 1.43 16.10 12.64
CA MET A 438 1.27 15.02 13.61
C MET A 438 -0.01 15.20 14.42
N TYR A 439 -0.92 14.23 14.30
CA TYR A 439 -2.12 14.18 15.12
C TYR A 439 -1.82 13.70 16.53
N ALA A 440 -2.29 14.46 17.53
CA ALA A 440 -2.12 14.10 18.93
C ALA A 440 -2.99 12.90 19.38
N ARG A 441 -3.84 12.35 18.50
CA ARG A 441 -4.78 11.24 18.78
C ARG A 441 -5.06 10.42 17.50
N PRO A 442 -5.39 9.11 17.63
CA PRO A 442 -5.99 8.34 16.55
C PRO A 442 -7.39 8.85 16.21
N GLY A 443 -7.70 8.88 14.93
CA GLY A 443 -9.02 9.27 14.46
C GLY A 443 -9.07 9.42 12.95
N THR A 444 -10.26 9.75 12.47
CA THR A 444 -10.48 10.13 11.08
C THR A 444 -10.61 11.65 11.02
N TYR A 445 -9.73 12.31 10.28
CA TYR A 445 -9.62 13.76 10.18
C TYR A 445 -9.89 14.20 8.73
N THR A 446 -10.63 15.30 8.57
CA THR A 446 -10.81 15.93 7.26
C THR A 446 -9.78 17.05 7.12
N VAL A 447 -8.72 16.77 6.39
CA VAL A 447 -7.71 17.77 6.00
C VAL A 447 -8.26 18.59 4.85
N THR A 448 -8.13 19.92 4.92
CA THR A 448 -8.58 20.86 3.90
C THR A 448 -7.43 21.75 3.47
N ALA A 449 -6.90 21.51 2.26
CA ALA A 449 -5.91 22.39 1.64
C ALA A 449 -6.61 23.45 0.77
N ILE A 450 -6.17 24.70 0.88
CA ILE A 450 -6.63 25.85 0.09
C ILE A 450 -5.41 26.47 -0.58
N ILE A 451 -5.36 26.43 -1.91
CA ILE A 451 -4.34 27.07 -2.73
C ILE A 451 -4.92 28.33 -3.36
N LYS A 452 -4.11 29.39 -3.45
CA LYS A 452 -4.40 30.65 -4.12
C LYS A 452 -3.27 30.97 -5.09
N ALA A 453 -3.54 30.83 -6.38
CA ALA A 453 -2.63 31.18 -7.45
C ALA A 453 -3.22 32.34 -8.26
N GLY A 454 -2.55 33.50 -8.27
CA GLY A 454 -3.09 34.75 -8.83
C GLY A 454 -4.48 35.10 -8.30
N THR A 455 -5.49 35.08 -9.17
CA THR A 455 -6.91 35.32 -8.82
C THR A 455 -7.71 34.05 -8.55
N GLN A 456 -7.12 32.87 -8.74
CA GLN A 456 -7.78 31.58 -8.57
C GLN A 456 -7.72 31.11 -7.11
N THR A 457 -8.67 30.26 -6.71
CA THR A 457 -8.63 29.59 -5.40
C THR A 457 -9.17 28.19 -5.53
N VAL A 458 -8.34 27.19 -5.20
CA VAL A 458 -8.68 25.77 -5.23
C VAL A 458 -8.77 25.28 -3.80
N THR A 459 -9.84 24.55 -3.47
CA THR A 459 -9.98 23.84 -2.19
C THR A 459 -10.04 22.35 -2.45
N LYS A 460 -9.21 21.58 -1.77
CA LYS A 460 -9.19 20.11 -1.82
C LYS A 460 -9.33 19.58 -0.40
N THR A 461 -10.12 18.54 -0.22
CA THR A 461 -10.26 17.83 1.05
C THR A 461 -9.79 16.40 0.92
N ALA A 462 -9.09 15.91 1.93
CA ALA A 462 -8.71 14.51 2.04
C ALA A 462 -9.12 13.97 3.42
N THR A 463 -9.52 12.70 3.46
CA THR A 463 -9.86 12.01 4.70
C THR A 463 -8.67 11.19 5.14
N VAL A 464 -8.00 11.67 6.18
CA VAL A 464 -6.93 10.98 6.88
C VAL A 464 -7.54 10.03 7.89
N THR A 465 -7.03 8.81 8.00
CA THR A 465 -7.27 7.99 9.20
C THR A 465 -5.93 7.57 9.79
N THR A 466 -5.65 8.03 11.00
CA THR A 466 -4.40 7.73 11.70
C THR A 466 -4.42 6.34 12.32
N THR A 467 -3.27 5.68 12.33
CA THR A 467 -3.09 4.37 12.97
C THR A 467 -3.20 4.48 14.49
N GLY A 468 -3.76 3.44 15.11
CA GLY A 468 -3.93 3.36 16.56
C GLY A 468 -5.37 3.11 16.98
N SER A 469 -5.55 2.68 18.21
CA SER A 469 -6.86 2.34 18.78
C SER A 469 -6.86 2.53 20.29
N THR A 470 -8.00 2.95 20.83
CA THR A 470 -8.16 3.21 22.27
C THR A 470 -8.78 2.02 22.99
N TYR A 471 -8.40 1.79 24.24
CA TYR A 471 -8.80 0.64 25.02
C TYR A 471 -10.14 0.88 25.75
N VAL A 472 -11.05 -0.07 25.62
CA VAL A 472 -12.35 -0.12 26.29
C VAL A 472 -12.34 -1.33 27.24
N PRO A 473 -12.13 -1.14 28.56
CA PRO A 473 -12.22 -2.22 29.53
C PRO A 473 -13.66 -2.71 29.66
N VAL A 474 -13.85 -4.01 29.86
CA VAL A 474 -15.15 -4.63 30.16
C VAL A 474 -15.08 -5.42 31.47
N THR A 475 -16.25 -5.82 31.99
CA THR A 475 -16.28 -6.85 33.04
C THR A 475 -15.85 -8.19 32.42
N PRO A 476 -14.90 -8.95 33.03
CA PRO A 476 -14.40 -10.20 32.47
C PRO A 476 -15.53 -11.17 32.06
N THR A 477 -15.65 -11.43 30.75
CA THR A 477 -16.76 -12.18 30.16
C THR A 477 -16.26 -13.35 29.33
N ARG A 478 -16.80 -14.55 29.56
CA ARG A 478 -16.39 -15.76 28.83
C ARG A 478 -17.03 -15.81 27.45
N VAL A 479 -16.19 -15.83 26.41
CA VAL A 479 -16.62 -15.98 25.00
C VAL A 479 -16.37 -17.40 24.47
N LEU A 480 -15.44 -18.14 25.09
CA LEU A 480 -15.11 -19.53 24.73
C LEU A 480 -15.12 -20.44 25.98
N ASP A 481 -15.82 -21.57 25.90
CA ASP A 481 -15.66 -22.72 26.82
C ASP A 481 -15.94 -24.01 26.03
N THR A 482 -14.89 -24.57 25.42
CA THR A 482 -14.94 -25.79 24.60
C THR A 482 -15.52 -27.01 25.34
N ARG A 483 -15.42 -27.05 26.68
CA ARG A 483 -16.02 -28.11 27.51
C ARG A 483 -17.55 -28.01 27.60
N LYS A 484 -18.12 -26.84 27.28
CA LYS A 484 -19.56 -26.53 27.37
C LYS A 484 -20.21 -26.21 26.02
N GLY A 485 -19.42 -26.06 24.96
CA GLY A 485 -19.93 -25.66 23.65
C GLY A 485 -20.27 -24.16 23.55
N LEU A 486 -19.59 -23.32 24.34
CA LEU A 486 -19.69 -21.86 24.27
C LEU A 486 -18.61 -21.33 23.32
N GLY A 487 -18.97 -20.49 22.36
CA GLY A 487 -18.08 -19.91 21.34
C GLY A 487 -17.63 -20.87 20.24
N ALA A 488 -17.53 -22.17 20.55
CA ALA A 488 -17.15 -23.23 19.62
C ALA A 488 -17.92 -24.53 19.91
N LYS A 489 -17.74 -25.55 19.06
CA LYS A 489 -18.29 -26.91 19.29
C LYS A 489 -17.81 -27.46 20.63
N GLN A 490 -18.68 -28.22 21.32
CA GLN A 490 -18.31 -28.93 22.55
C GLN A 490 -17.35 -30.10 22.26
N ALA A 491 -16.06 -29.81 22.15
CA ALA A 491 -14.99 -30.78 21.91
C ALA A 491 -13.61 -30.14 22.20
N LYS A 492 -12.66 -30.98 22.64
CA LYS A 492 -11.23 -30.61 22.68
C LYS A 492 -10.73 -30.25 21.29
N ILE A 493 -9.86 -29.25 21.22
CA ILE A 493 -9.14 -28.89 20.00
C ILE A 493 -8.11 -29.98 19.75
N GLY A 494 -8.21 -30.65 18.60
CA GLY A 494 -7.30 -31.71 18.19
C GLY A 494 -5.92 -31.20 17.79
N ALA A 495 -4.99 -32.11 17.58
CA ALA A 495 -3.65 -31.80 17.09
C ALA A 495 -3.71 -31.14 15.70
N GLY A 496 -3.02 -30.00 15.53
CA GLY A 496 -3.02 -29.21 14.29
C GLY A 496 -4.37 -28.56 13.93
N ALA A 497 -5.38 -28.61 14.81
CA ALA A 497 -6.69 -28.02 14.54
C ALA A 497 -6.73 -26.54 14.94
N THR A 498 -7.51 -25.77 14.18
CA THR A 498 -7.82 -24.36 14.46
C THR A 498 -9.31 -24.23 14.79
N ILE A 499 -9.67 -23.31 15.69
CA ILE A 499 -11.04 -22.82 15.87
C ILE A 499 -11.08 -21.30 15.75
N ALA A 500 -12.04 -20.78 14.97
CA ALA A 500 -12.35 -19.35 14.92
C ALA A 500 -13.39 -19.01 16.02
N VAL A 501 -13.19 -17.90 16.72
CA VAL A 501 -14.04 -17.45 17.83
C VAL A 501 -14.44 -16.00 17.61
N ASP A 502 -15.75 -15.73 17.54
CA ASP A 502 -16.30 -14.37 17.62
C ASP A 502 -16.07 -13.84 19.03
N VAL A 503 -15.14 -12.89 19.15
CA VAL A 503 -14.73 -12.34 20.44
C VAL A 503 -15.70 -11.29 20.96
N THR A 504 -16.60 -10.77 20.12
CA THR A 504 -17.65 -9.81 20.53
C THR A 504 -18.89 -10.53 21.08
N SER A 505 -19.08 -11.80 20.73
CA SER A 505 -20.25 -12.59 21.11
C SER A 505 -20.49 -12.61 22.63
N GLY A 506 -21.66 -12.11 23.05
CA GLY A 506 -22.04 -12.06 24.47
C GLY A 506 -21.40 -10.93 25.29
N VAL A 507 -20.61 -10.04 24.68
CA VAL A 507 -19.99 -8.90 25.36
C VAL A 507 -20.58 -7.58 24.87
N SER A 508 -20.94 -6.69 25.79
CA SER A 508 -21.49 -5.38 25.45
C SER A 508 -20.39 -4.39 25.06
N VAL A 509 -19.97 -4.42 23.80
CA VAL A 509 -19.20 -3.31 23.19
C VAL A 509 -20.15 -2.12 23.01
N PRO A 510 -19.88 -0.93 23.58
CA PRO A 510 -20.77 0.22 23.43
C PRO A 510 -20.91 0.66 21.96
N ALA A 511 -22.14 0.79 21.49
CA ALA A 511 -22.42 1.18 20.10
C ALA A 511 -21.88 2.57 19.77
N GLY A 512 -21.26 2.72 18.60
CA GLY A 512 -20.70 3.98 18.12
C GLY A 512 -19.24 4.26 18.51
N LEU A 513 -18.54 3.29 19.13
CA LEU A 513 -17.12 3.43 19.48
C LEU A 513 -16.12 3.09 18.36
N GLY A 514 -16.60 2.71 17.17
CA GLY A 514 -15.78 2.31 16.03
C GLY A 514 -15.56 0.79 15.93
N THR A 515 -14.74 0.39 14.96
CA THR A 515 -14.42 -1.03 14.68
C THR A 515 -13.49 -1.60 15.76
N VAL A 516 -13.70 -2.85 16.18
CA VAL A 516 -12.78 -3.57 17.06
C VAL A 516 -11.53 -3.94 16.25
N THR A 517 -10.35 -3.52 16.72
CA THR A 517 -9.07 -3.75 16.01
C THR A 517 -8.18 -4.78 16.72
N ALA A 518 -8.36 -4.95 18.03
CA ALA A 518 -7.74 -5.98 18.83
C ALA A 518 -8.56 -6.26 20.11
N VAL A 519 -8.29 -7.39 20.75
CA VAL A 519 -8.94 -7.81 22.00
C VAL A 519 -7.91 -8.24 23.02
N VAL A 520 -8.19 -7.99 24.30
CA VAL A 520 -7.42 -8.47 25.45
C VAL A 520 -8.22 -9.54 26.17
N MET A 521 -7.70 -10.76 26.21
CA MET A 521 -8.37 -11.94 26.77
C MET A 521 -7.44 -12.73 27.67
N ASN A 522 -7.95 -13.28 28.77
CA ASN A 522 -7.27 -14.34 29.50
C ASN A 522 -7.65 -15.69 28.89
N VAL A 523 -6.68 -16.37 28.28
CA VAL A 523 -6.87 -17.65 27.59
C VAL A 523 -6.32 -18.76 28.50
N THR A 524 -7.10 -19.82 28.72
CA THR A 524 -6.70 -20.96 29.55
C THR A 524 -6.78 -22.26 28.77
N ALA A 525 -5.68 -22.98 28.70
CA ALA A 525 -5.67 -24.40 28.32
C ALA A 525 -6.00 -25.26 29.54
N ALA A 526 -6.82 -26.29 29.35
CA ALA A 526 -7.29 -27.19 30.40
C ALA A 526 -7.50 -28.62 29.87
N ASP A 527 -7.50 -29.58 30.79
CA ASP A 527 -7.77 -31.00 30.51
C ASP A 527 -6.87 -31.60 29.39
N GLU A 528 -5.66 -31.06 29.24
CA GLU A 528 -4.72 -31.37 28.16
C GLU A 528 -4.17 -32.81 28.18
N THR A 529 -4.09 -33.44 27.01
CA THR A 529 -3.61 -34.85 26.86
C THR A 529 -2.11 -34.97 26.60
N GLY A 530 -1.38 -33.87 26.64
CA GLY A 530 0.04 -33.78 26.32
C GLY A 530 0.57 -32.36 26.50
N ASN A 531 1.86 -32.14 26.21
CA ASN A 531 2.41 -30.78 26.13
C ASN A 531 2.06 -30.16 24.78
N GLY A 532 1.89 -28.83 24.74
CA GLY A 532 1.55 -28.16 23.50
C GLY A 532 1.59 -26.64 23.54
N VAL A 533 1.26 -26.04 22.40
CA VAL A 533 1.23 -24.60 22.15
C VAL A 533 -0.12 -24.22 21.53
N ILE A 534 -0.68 -23.10 21.98
CA ILE A 534 -1.75 -22.39 21.28
C ILE A 534 -1.18 -21.10 20.70
N THR A 535 -1.49 -20.86 19.44
CA THR A 535 -1.24 -19.61 18.72
C THR A 535 -2.59 -18.92 18.48
N ALA A 536 -2.70 -17.65 18.85
CA ALA A 536 -3.86 -16.81 18.64
C ALA A 536 -3.52 -15.73 17.60
N TYR A 537 -4.32 -15.62 16.54
CA TYR A 537 -4.09 -14.69 15.42
C TYR A 537 -5.44 -14.25 14.81
N PRO A 538 -5.50 -13.14 14.04
CA PRO A 538 -6.75 -12.70 13.41
C PRO A 538 -7.28 -13.74 12.41
N ASP A 539 -8.60 -13.97 12.42
CA ASP A 539 -9.26 -14.85 11.42
C ASP A 539 -9.03 -14.29 9.99
N GLY A 540 -8.93 -15.20 9.02
CA GLY A 540 -8.47 -14.91 7.66
C GLY A 540 -6.97 -14.62 7.51
N GLY A 541 -6.21 -14.53 8.60
CA GLY A 541 -4.76 -14.35 8.59
C GLY A 541 -3.97 -15.63 8.29
N THR A 542 -2.71 -15.48 7.89
CA THR A 542 -1.76 -16.61 7.81
C THR A 542 -1.28 -17.00 9.20
N LEU A 543 -1.32 -18.30 9.54
CA LEU A 543 -0.83 -18.85 10.81
C LEU A 543 0.63 -18.40 11.06
N PRO A 544 0.90 -17.61 12.11
CA PRO A 544 2.26 -17.14 12.41
C PRO A 544 3.06 -18.17 13.21
N GLU A 545 4.39 -18.03 13.22
CA GLU A 545 5.25 -18.82 14.12
C GLU A 545 5.12 -18.42 15.61
N ALA A 546 4.35 -17.38 15.92
CA ALA A 546 4.14 -16.90 17.27
C ALA A 546 3.50 -17.96 18.20
N SER A 547 3.78 -17.85 19.49
CA SER A 547 3.18 -18.67 20.55
C SER A 547 2.48 -17.77 21.57
N ASN A 548 1.24 -18.11 21.95
CA ASN A 548 0.51 -17.37 22.98
C ASN A 548 0.49 -18.13 24.30
N LEU A 549 0.33 -19.46 24.27
CA LEU A 549 0.14 -20.26 25.47
C LEU A 549 0.83 -21.60 25.31
N ASN A 550 1.86 -21.86 26.14
CA ASN A 550 2.59 -23.12 26.17
C ASN A 550 2.15 -23.91 27.41
N PHE A 551 1.49 -25.05 27.20
CA PHE A 551 0.89 -25.88 28.24
C PHE A 551 1.59 -27.24 28.38
N SER A 552 1.35 -27.90 29.52
CA SER A 552 1.95 -29.19 29.85
C SER A 552 1.01 -30.02 30.72
N THR A 553 1.03 -31.34 30.55
CA THR A 553 0.14 -32.28 31.24
C THR A 553 0.00 -32.07 32.76
N GLY A 554 -1.24 -32.10 33.23
CA GLY A 554 -1.63 -32.00 34.64
C GLY A 554 -1.75 -30.56 35.15
N ARG A 555 -1.86 -29.56 34.27
CA ARG A 555 -1.88 -28.13 34.66
C ARG A 555 -2.77 -27.29 33.74
N ASN A 556 -3.85 -26.73 34.29
CA ASN A 556 -4.57 -25.64 33.64
C ASN A 556 -3.67 -24.39 33.61
N VAL A 557 -3.19 -23.99 32.43
CA VAL A 557 -2.29 -22.84 32.27
C VAL A 557 -3.06 -21.67 31.65
N PRO A 558 -3.24 -20.54 32.39
CA PRO A 558 -3.69 -19.29 31.81
C PRO A 558 -2.51 -18.49 31.27
N ASN A 559 -2.75 -17.68 30.24
CA ASN A 559 -1.92 -16.52 29.89
C ASN A 559 -2.84 -15.38 29.42
N LEU A 560 -2.44 -14.13 29.66
CA LEU A 560 -3.09 -13.00 28.99
C LEU A 560 -2.68 -12.97 27.51
N VAL A 561 -3.62 -12.62 26.64
CA VAL A 561 -3.43 -12.52 25.20
C VAL A 561 -4.00 -11.18 24.75
N THR A 562 -3.14 -10.34 24.17
CA THR A 562 -3.58 -9.24 23.31
C THR A 562 -3.39 -9.71 21.87
N VAL A 563 -4.42 -9.64 21.05
CA VAL A 563 -4.38 -10.15 19.67
C VAL A 563 -5.24 -9.28 18.74
N LYS A 564 -4.75 -9.05 17.52
CA LYS A 564 -5.50 -8.39 16.44
C LYS A 564 -6.75 -9.21 16.11
N VAL A 565 -7.87 -8.53 15.87
CA VAL A 565 -9.14 -9.14 15.48
C VAL A 565 -9.26 -9.11 13.95
N GLY A 566 -9.83 -10.17 13.36
CA GLY A 566 -10.12 -10.25 11.92
C GLY A 566 -11.20 -9.26 11.48
N SER A 567 -11.37 -9.07 10.18
CA SER A 567 -12.37 -8.14 9.62
C SER A 567 -13.83 -8.56 9.84
N ASP A 568 -14.04 -9.72 10.44
CA ASP A 568 -15.33 -10.35 10.76
C ASP A 568 -15.51 -10.58 12.27
N ASP A 569 -14.82 -9.79 13.10
CA ASP A 569 -14.86 -9.79 14.56
C ASP A 569 -14.34 -11.10 15.22
N LYS A 570 -13.56 -11.92 14.49
CA LYS A 570 -13.04 -13.20 15.00
C LYS A 570 -11.53 -13.27 15.24
N VAL A 571 -11.16 -14.18 16.13
CA VAL A 571 -9.79 -14.61 16.42
C VAL A 571 -9.69 -16.12 16.24
N ASP A 572 -8.67 -16.57 15.52
CA ASP A 572 -8.33 -17.97 15.37
C ASP A 572 -7.44 -18.44 16.52
N PHE A 573 -7.73 -19.63 17.05
CA PHE A 573 -6.89 -20.37 17.99
C PHE A 573 -6.42 -21.69 17.36
N HIS A 574 -5.14 -21.75 17.01
CA HIS A 574 -4.50 -22.95 16.47
C HIS A 574 -3.76 -23.75 17.54
N ASN A 575 -4.00 -25.06 17.61
CA ASN A 575 -3.26 -25.99 18.44
C ASN A 575 -2.08 -26.60 17.67
N GLY A 576 -0.91 -25.96 17.76
CA GLY A 576 0.33 -26.38 17.08
C GLY A 576 1.02 -27.60 17.71
N SER A 577 0.28 -28.46 18.42
CA SER A 577 0.83 -29.61 19.15
C SER A 577 0.26 -30.95 18.69
N ASN A 578 0.90 -32.05 19.12
CA ASN A 578 0.39 -33.41 18.94
C ASN A 578 -0.62 -33.83 20.04
N ALA A 579 -0.98 -32.92 20.95
CA ALA A 579 -1.92 -33.15 22.04
C ALA A 579 -3.31 -32.58 21.71
N SER A 580 -4.32 -32.98 22.49
CA SER A 580 -5.62 -32.31 22.50
C SER A 580 -5.82 -31.56 23.81
N THR A 581 -6.53 -30.43 23.76
CA THR A 581 -6.78 -29.57 24.93
C THR A 581 -8.15 -28.91 24.84
N ASP A 582 -8.76 -28.61 25.99
CA ASP A 582 -9.91 -27.73 26.07
C ASP A 582 -9.41 -26.29 26.25
N LEU A 583 -9.93 -25.35 25.47
CA LEU A 583 -9.70 -23.92 25.66
C LEU A 583 -10.91 -23.19 26.25
N LEU A 584 -10.56 -22.21 27.09
CA LEU A 584 -11.44 -21.17 27.62
C LEU A 584 -10.84 -19.81 27.25
N ALA A 585 -11.67 -18.82 26.93
CA ALA A 585 -11.23 -17.44 26.73
C ALA A 585 -12.20 -16.46 27.43
N ASP A 586 -11.66 -15.61 28.29
CA ASP A 586 -12.36 -14.58 29.05
C ASP A 586 -11.89 -13.19 28.60
N VAL A 587 -12.74 -12.41 27.94
CA VAL A 587 -12.42 -11.05 27.46
C VAL A 587 -12.37 -10.06 28.61
N ALA A 588 -11.28 -9.30 28.71
CA ALA A 588 -11.07 -8.21 29.67
C ALA A 588 -11.26 -6.81 29.07
N GLY A 589 -11.17 -6.68 27.73
CA GLY A 589 -11.46 -5.43 27.01
C GLY A 589 -11.06 -5.49 25.54
N TYR A 590 -11.34 -4.41 24.81
CA TYR A 590 -11.10 -4.28 23.38
C TYR A 590 -10.28 -3.03 23.08
N TYR A 591 -9.56 -3.05 21.97
CA TYR A 591 -9.11 -1.84 21.30
C TYR A 591 -10.07 -1.52 20.16
N VAL A 592 -10.51 -0.27 20.10
CA VAL A 592 -11.44 0.24 19.09
C VAL A 592 -10.85 1.42 18.34
N GLN A 593 -11.15 1.51 17.05
CA GLN A 593 -10.70 2.61 16.20
C GLN A 593 -11.47 3.89 16.51
N GLY A 594 -10.80 4.87 17.14
CA GLY A 594 -11.37 6.16 17.49
C GLY A 594 -10.99 6.63 18.90
N THR A 595 -11.59 7.75 19.34
CA THR A 595 -11.20 8.47 20.56
C THR A 595 -12.07 8.17 21.79
N GLY A 596 -13.01 7.22 21.70
CA GLY A 596 -14.00 6.95 22.75
C GLY A 596 -13.56 6.00 23.87
N GLY A 597 -12.38 5.36 23.74
CA GLY A 597 -11.74 4.57 24.79
C GLY A 597 -10.66 5.34 25.55
N SER A 598 -9.77 4.59 26.21
CA SER A 598 -8.63 5.10 26.98
C SER A 598 -7.28 4.82 26.29
N TYR A 599 -6.32 5.71 26.48
CA TYR A 599 -4.94 5.61 26.00
C TYR A 599 -4.05 4.96 27.05
N TYR A 600 -2.91 4.39 26.66
CA TYR A 600 -2.00 3.69 27.58
C TYR A 600 -0.84 4.59 28.02
N VAL A 601 -0.65 4.73 29.32
CA VAL A 601 0.56 5.32 29.92
C VAL A 601 1.48 4.18 30.38
N PRO A 602 2.59 3.91 29.67
CA PRO A 602 3.55 2.89 30.07
C PRO A 602 4.38 3.37 31.28
N ASN A 603 4.70 2.45 32.19
CA ASN A 603 5.56 2.68 33.34
C ASN A 603 6.85 1.86 33.24
N THR A 604 7.92 2.31 33.92
CA THR A 604 8.94 1.36 34.38
C THR A 604 8.33 0.45 35.45
N PRO A 605 8.48 -0.89 35.36
CA PRO A 605 7.83 -1.84 36.27
C PRO A 605 7.96 -1.45 37.75
N LYS A 606 6.83 -1.24 38.44
CA LYS A 606 6.80 -0.74 39.82
C LYS A 606 5.93 -1.59 40.74
N ARG A 607 6.53 -2.18 41.78
CA ARG A 607 5.79 -2.89 42.83
C ARG A 607 4.79 -1.98 43.54
N VAL A 608 3.49 -2.31 43.43
CA VAL A 608 2.38 -1.60 44.07
C VAL A 608 1.72 -2.41 45.18
N LEU A 609 1.86 -3.74 45.16
CA LEU A 609 1.42 -4.65 46.22
C LEU A 609 2.52 -5.64 46.56
N ASP A 610 2.77 -5.86 47.85
CA ASP A 610 3.59 -6.97 48.35
C ASP A 610 3.16 -7.33 49.78
N THR A 611 2.30 -8.34 49.87
CA THR A 611 1.74 -8.84 51.14
C THR A 611 2.79 -9.35 52.13
N ARG A 612 4.01 -9.63 51.67
CA ARG A 612 5.10 -10.15 52.53
C ARG A 612 5.73 -9.07 53.40
N ASN A 613 5.63 -7.80 52.98
CA ASN A 613 6.27 -6.66 53.65
C ASN A 613 5.34 -5.46 53.90
N GLY A 614 4.11 -5.48 53.39
CA GLY A 614 3.12 -4.42 53.62
C GLY A 614 3.03 -3.36 52.52
N THR A 615 3.77 -3.51 51.41
CA THR A 615 3.61 -2.63 50.24
C THR A 615 2.18 -2.73 49.71
N GLY A 616 1.54 -1.59 49.43
CA GLY A 616 0.11 -1.54 49.09
C GLY A 616 -0.83 -1.53 50.31
N GLY A 617 -0.30 -1.48 51.54
CA GLY A 617 -1.09 -1.30 52.76
C GLY A 617 -1.64 -2.57 53.41
N THR A 618 -1.37 -3.75 52.84
CA THR A 618 -1.80 -5.06 53.38
C THR A 618 -0.59 -5.95 53.66
N THR A 619 -0.55 -6.57 54.84
CA THR A 619 0.52 -7.48 55.27
C THR A 619 -0.04 -8.83 55.71
N GLY A 620 0.62 -9.92 55.33
CA GLY A 620 0.23 -11.30 55.62
C GLY A 620 -0.40 -12.00 54.41
N ALA A 621 -0.28 -13.33 54.36
CA ALA A 621 -0.85 -14.14 53.28
C ALA A 621 -2.40 -14.04 53.27
N VAL A 622 -2.97 -13.90 52.08
CA VAL A 622 -4.42 -13.82 51.85
C VAL A 622 -5.06 -15.15 52.24
N PRO A 623 -6.05 -15.19 53.14
CA PRO A 623 -6.71 -16.42 53.54
C PRO A 623 -7.60 -16.99 52.43
N ALA A 624 -8.03 -18.24 52.60
CA ALA A 624 -9.01 -18.88 51.73
C ALA A 624 -10.31 -18.06 51.67
N GLY A 625 -10.76 -17.70 50.47
CA GLY A 625 -11.90 -16.78 50.27
C GLY A 625 -11.63 -15.32 50.65
N GLY A 626 -10.38 -14.95 50.97
CA GLY A 626 -9.99 -13.58 51.28
C GLY A 626 -9.82 -12.72 50.04
N THR A 627 -9.96 -11.40 50.21
CA THR A 627 -9.78 -10.41 49.14
C THR A 627 -8.88 -9.27 49.63
N ILE A 628 -8.02 -8.75 48.76
CA ILE A 628 -7.28 -7.50 48.98
C ILE A 628 -7.87 -6.40 48.11
N SER A 629 -8.22 -5.27 48.74
CA SER A 629 -8.53 -4.01 48.05
C SER A 629 -7.24 -3.23 47.83
N LEU A 630 -6.86 -3.02 46.57
CA LEU A 630 -5.64 -2.32 46.16
C LEU A 630 -5.99 -0.95 45.55
N SER A 631 -5.53 0.12 46.19
CA SER A 631 -5.60 1.47 45.61
C SER A 631 -4.69 1.61 44.40
N VAL A 632 -5.27 2.00 43.26
CA VAL A 632 -4.53 2.24 42.01
C VAL A 632 -3.88 3.63 42.04
N PRO A 633 -2.57 3.75 41.73
CA PRO A 633 -1.94 5.04 41.51
C PRO A 633 -2.56 5.80 40.32
N THR A 634 -2.67 7.12 40.41
CA THR A 634 -3.06 7.96 39.26
C THR A 634 -2.05 7.79 38.12
N CYS A 635 -2.56 7.70 36.89
CA CYS A 635 -1.73 7.77 35.70
C CYS A 635 -1.00 9.11 35.64
N SER A 636 0.25 9.09 35.18
CA SER A 636 1.10 10.29 35.11
C SER A 636 1.98 10.23 33.87
N GLN A 637 1.87 11.25 33.01
CA GLN A 637 2.68 11.38 31.79
C GLN A 637 3.49 12.68 31.89
N THR A 638 4.81 12.60 31.73
CA THR A 638 5.68 13.79 31.69
C THR A 638 5.95 14.15 30.24
N THR A 639 5.68 15.40 29.90
CA THR A 639 5.85 15.99 28.57
C THR A 639 6.75 17.23 28.66
N SER A 640 7.12 17.82 27.52
CA SER A 640 7.83 19.11 27.46
C SER A 640 7.05 20.26 28.15
N SER A 641 5.72 20.17 28.21
CA SER A 641 4.86 21.13 28.95
C SER A 641 4.73 20.84 30.46
N GLY A 642 5.32 19.75 30.96
CA GLY A 642 5.28 19.34 32.36
C GLY A 642 4.61 17.98 32.59
N THR A 643 4.44 17.63 33.87
CA THR A 643 3.80 16.38 34.30
C THR A 643 2.29 16.56 34.42
N GLN A 644 1.54 15.78 33.63
CA GLN A 644 0.10 15.67 33.69
C GLN A 644 -0.32 14.42 34.47
N THR A 645 -1.51 14.43 35.07
CA THR A 645 -2.06 13.26 35.76
C THR A 645 -3.53 13.02 35.39
N ALA A 646 -3.95 11.75 35.44
CA ALA A 646 -5.33 11.34 35.16
C ALA A 646 -5.73 10.12 36.01
N THR A 647 -7.03 9.95 36.21
CA THR A 647 -7.59 8.73 36.81
C THR A 647 -7.44 7.57 35.83
N ALA A 648 -6.99 6.41 36.33
CA ALA A 648 -6.93 5.19 35.54
C ALA A 648 -8.34 4.62 35.33
N ALA A 649 -8.71 4.33 34.09
CA ALA A 649 -9.89 3.55 33.72
C ALA A 649 -9.62 2.03 33.79
N ALA A 650 -8.38 1.64 33.49
CA ALA A 650 -7.86 0.27 33.68
C ALA A 650 -6.37 0.31 34.04
N VAL A 651 -5.84 -0.79 34.59
CA VAL A 651 -4.40 -0.95 34.88
C VAL A 651 -3.85 -2.23 34.27
N ALA A 652 -2.58 -2.16 33.85
CA ALA A 652 -1.79 -3.28 33.38
C ALA A 652 -0.77 -3.64 34.47
N MET A 653 -0.91 -4.82 35.09
CA MET A 653 -0.08 -5.26 36.20
C MET A 653 0.29 -6.73 36.04
N ASN A 654 1.53 -7.09 36.33
CA ASN A 654 1.89 -8.48 36.51
C ASN A 654 1.64 -8.91 37.95
N VAL A 655 0.69 -9.83 38.15
CA VAL A 655 0.30 -10.33 39.47
C VAL A 655 0.99 -11.67 39.69
N THR A 656 1.62 -11.87 40.85
CA THR A 656 2.34 -13.10 41.21
C THR A 656 1.77 -13.72 42.48
N ALA A 657 1.35 -14.98 42.38
CA ALA A 657 1.08 -15.83 43.53
C ALA A 657 2.42 -16.34 44.10
N VAL A 658 2.63 -16.20 45.41
CA VAL A 658 3.84 -16.60 46.14
C VAL A 658 3.47 -17.53 47.28
N ALA A 659 4.27 -18.59 47.44
CA ALA A 659 4.14 -19.61 48.49
C ALA A 659 2.70 -20.15 48.76
N PRO A 660 1.85 -20.41 47.73
CA PRO A 660 0.48 -20.86 47.95
C PRO A 660 0.43 -22.20 48.68
N THR A 661 -0.42 -22.32 49.70
CA THR A 661 -0.50 -23.52 50.55
C THR A 661 -1.48 -24.59 50.04
N ALA A 662 -2.29 -24.25 49.04
CA ALA A 662 -3.18 -25.12 48.28
C ALA A 662 -3.10 -24.79 46.77
N ASN A 663 -3.63 -25.67 45.92
CA ASN A 663 -3.90 -25.30 44.52
C ASN A 663 -5.09 -24.31 44.51
N GLY A 664 -5.09 -23.37 43.56
CA GLY A 664 -6.14 -22.36 43.53
C GLY A 664 -6.04 -21.37 42.41
N VAL A 665 -6.94 -20.39 42.47
CA VAL A 665 -6.98 -19.28 41.52
C VAL A 665 -7.01 -17.94 42.26
N VAL A 666 -6.47 -16.91 41.59
CA VAL A 666 -6.65 -15.52 41.98
C VAL A 666 -7.38 -14.79 40.85
N THR A 667 -8.46 -14.13 41.22
CA THR A 667 -9.30 -13.32 40.32
C THR A 667 -9.11 -11.85 40.66
N VAL A 668 -8.84 -11.03 39.65
CA VAL A 668 -8.64 -9.58 39.77
C VAL A 668 -9.78 -8.87 39.06
N TYR A 669 -10.45 -7.94 39.73
CA TYR A 669 -11.66 -7.29 39.22
C TYR A 669 -11.81 -5.85 39.81
N PRO A 670 -12.58 -4.95 39.18
CA PRO A 670 -12.85 -3.62 39.73
C PRO A 670 -13.58 -3.69 41.07
N ASP A 671 -13.23 -2.83 42.04
CA ASP A 671 -13.98 -2.72 43.29
C ASP A 671 -15.43 -2.24 43.04
N GLY A 672 -16.34 -2.66 43.93
CA GLY A 672 -17.79 -2.54 43.78
C GLY A 672 -18.42 -3.60 42.87
N GLY A 673 -17.64 -4.44 42.19
CA GLY A 673 -18.11 -5.54 41.35
C GLY A 673 -18.35 -6.85 42.11
N ASN A 674 -19.12 -7.76 41.49
CA ASN A 674 -19.17 -9.16 41.91
C ASN A 674 -17.91 -9.90 41.42
N VAL A 675 -17.39 -10.85 42.20
CA VAL A 675 -16.26 -11.71 41.79
C VAL A 675 -16.60 -12.44 40.48
N PRO A 676 -15.85 -12.22 39.37
CA PRO A 676 -16.07 -12.91 38.11
C PRO A 676 -15.80 -14.42 38.19
N THR A 677 -16.41 -15.18 37.26
CA THR A 677 -16.08 -16.61 37.06
C THR A 677 -14.86 -16.85 36.15
N ALA A 678 -14.30 -15.76 35.62
CA ALA A 678 -12.98 -15.71 34.99
C ALA A 678 -11.88 -15.75 36.06
N SER A 679 -10.74 -16.35 35.75
CA SER A 679 -9.60 -16.53 36.66
C SER A 679 -8.32 -16.04 35.99
N ASN A 680 -7.66 -15.04 36.58
CA ASN A 680 -6.44 -14.46 36.01
C ASN A 680 -5.21 -15.33 36.28
N LEU A 681 -5.04 -15.83 37.51
CA LEU A 681 -3.94 -16.73 37.86
C LEU A 681 -4.49 -18.09 38.30
N ASN A 682 -3.92 -19.18 37.78
CA ASN A 682 -4.16 -20.55 38.25
C ASN A 682 -2.83 -21.14 38.72
N TYR A 683 -2.69 -21.43 40.00
CA TYR A 683 -1.43 -21.88 40.60
C TYR A 683 -1.56 -23.21 41.34
N ASN A 684 -0.45 -23.94 41.41
CA ASN A 684 -0.31 -25.13 42.25
C ASN A 684 0.32 -24.78 43.59
N LYS A 685 0.04 -25.59 44.61
CA LYS A 685 0.67 -25.51 45.93
C LYS A 685 2.19 -25.43 45.82
N GLY A 686 2.79 -24.45 46.49
CA GLY A 686 4.24 -24.21 46.52
C GLY A 686 4.86 -23.66 45.24
N GLN A 687 4.07 -23.39 44.20
CA GLN A 687 4.55 -22.79 42.95
C GLN A 687 4.42 -21.27 43.00
N ASN A 688 5.53 -20.55 42.84
CA ASN A 688 5.48 -19.12 42.58
C ASN A 688 5.19 -18.90 41.09
N LEU A 689 4.08 -18.24 40.75
CA LEU A 689 3.63 -18.10 39.37
C LEU A 689 3.06 -16.69 39.11
N PRO A 690 3.57 -15.95 38.10
CA PRO A 690 2.96 -14.75 37.59
C PRO A 690 1.93 -15.03 36.49
N ASN A 691 0.99 -14.11 36.29
CA ASN A 691 0.35 -13.86 34.99
C ASN A 691 0.09 -12.36 34.86
N MET A 692 0.17 -11.87 33.62
CA MET A 692 -0.18 -10.49 33.29
C MET A 692 -1.70 -10.26 33.44
N VAL A 693 -2.07 -9.08 33.93
CA VAL A 693 -3.47 -8.71 34.18
C VAL A 693 -3.72 -7.32 33.63
N VAL A 694 -4.71 -7.19 32.74
CA VAL A 694 -5.35 -5.91 32.44
C VAL A 694 -6.75 -5.94 33.03
N VAL A 695 -7.07 -4.95 33.87
CA VAL A 695 -8.33 -4.93 34.65
C VAL A 695 -8.88 -3.50 34.76
N ALA A 696 -10.20 -3.36 34.67
CA ALA A 696 -10.90 -2.10 34.94
C ALA A 696 -10.67 -1.64 36.39
N VAL A 697 -10.62 -0.32 36.61
CA VAL A 697 -10.56 0.25 37.97
C VAL A 697 -11.98 0.59 38.42
N GLY A 698 -12.29 0.31 39.70
CA GLY A 698 -13.55 0.69 40.33
C GLY A 698 -13.71 2.21 40.38
N SER A 699 -14.96 2.70 40.52
CA SER A 699 -15.27 4.14 40.54
C SER A 699 -14.64 4.91 41.71
N ASP A 700 -14.12 4.19 42.71
CA ASP A 700 -13.41 4.72 43.88
C ASP A 700 -11.87 4.69 43.72
N GLY A 701 -11.37 4.25 42.57
CA GLY A 701 -9.94 4.13 42.27
C GLY A 701 -9.28 2.83 42.73
N LYS A 702 -10.05 1.76 42.98
CA LYS A 702 -9.50 0.49 43.50
C LYS A 702 -9.78 -0.74 42.62
N VAL A 703 -8.96 -1.77 42.83
CA VAL A 703 -9.14 -3.12 42.26
C VAL A 703 -9.05 -4.15 43.38
N GLU A 704 -9.83 -5.22 43.25
CA GLU A 704 -9.88 -6.32 44.21
C GLU A 704 -9.11 -7.53 43.71
N LEU A 705 -8.32 -8.16 44.58
CA LEU A 705 -7.61 -9.42 44.32
C LEU A 705 -8.15 -10.50 45.25
N HIS A 706 -8.97 -11.42 44.72
CA HIS A 706 -9.64 -12.46 45.50
C HIS A 706 -8.97 -13.83 45.37
N ASN A 707 -8.68 -14.48 46.51
CA ASN A 707 -8.14 -15.83 46.61
C ASN A 707 -9.27 -16.87 46.75
N SER A 708 -9.60 -17.56 45.65
CA SER A 708 -10.62 -18.63 45.66
C SER A 708 -10.08 -20.01 46.04
N SER A 709 -8.85 -20.11 46.55
CA SER A 709 -8.27 -21.40 46.99
C SER A 709 -8.79 -21.84 48.36
N ALA A 710 -8.59 -23.11 48.69
CA ALA A 710 -8.83 -23.66 50.03
C ALA A 710 -7.68 -23.38 51.02
N GLY A 711 -6.70 -22.55 50.67
CA GLY A 711 -5.52 -22.25 51.48
C GLY A 711 -5.16 -20.76 51.48
N THR A 712 -4.03 -20.44 52.08
CA THR A 712 -3.42 -19.11 52.02
C THR A 712 -2.52 -18.93 50.80
N VAL A 713 -2.39 -17.70 50.30
CA VAL A 713 -1.44 -17.30 49.24
C VAL A 713 -0.88 -15.91 49.53
N GLU A 714 0.42 -15.69 49.31
CA GLU A 714 1.00 -14.35 49.32
C GLU A 714 0.87 -13.75 47.92
N LEU A 715 0.50 -12.47 47.83
CA LEU A 715 0.36 -11.75 46.55
C LEU A 715 1.38 -10.62 46.42
N VAL A 716 1.90 -10.50 45.20
CA VAL A 716 2.73 -9.40 44.72
C VAL A 716 2.09 -8.86 43.44
N ALA A 717 2.05 -7.55 43.25
CA ALA A 717 1.65 -6.95 41.97
C ALA A 717 2.65 -5.86 41.57
N ASP A 718 3.18 -5.99 40.35
CA ASP A 718 4.08 -5.04 39.72
C ASP A 718 3.29 -4.31 38.60
N LEU A 719 3.17 -2.98 38.70
CA LEU A 719 2.44 -2.12 37.78
C LEU A 719 3.32 -1.77 36.56
N GLU A 720 2.85 -2.15 35.38
CA GLU A 720 3.53 -1.96 34.09
C GLU A 720 2.99 -0.74 33.32
N GLY A 721 1.79 -0.28 33.65
CA GLY A 721 1.16 0.87 33.03
C GLY A 721 -0.31 1.00 33.38
N CYS A 722 -0.97 2.03 32.85
CA CYS A 722 -2.38 2.27 33.11
C CYS A 722 -3.07 2.95 31.93
N TYR A 723 -4.37 2.67 31.77
CA TYR A 723 -5.20 3.24 30.73
C TYR A 723 -5.94 4.46 31.25
N SER A 724 -5.87 5.61 30.56
CA SER A 724 -6.53 6.85 31.00
C SER A 724 -6.87 7.80 29.84
N SER A 725 -7.22 9.04 30.14
CA SER A 725 -7.32 10.13 29.14
C SER A 725 -5.96 10.69 28.68
N LEU A 726 -4.86 10.18 29.25
CA LEU A 726 -3.45 10.45 28.89
C LEU A 726 -2.81 9.16 28.38
N GLY A 727 -1.70 9.31 27.65
CA GLY A 727 -0.94 8.21 27.08
C GLY A 727 -1.14 8.06 25.57
N ASP A 728 -0.70 6.93 25.06
CA ASP A 728 -0.53 6.68 23.63
C ASP A 728 -1.48 5.56 23.15
N ALA A 729 -1.65 5.41 21.84
CA ALA A 729 -2.66 4.52 21.27
C ALA A 729 -2.08 3.17 20.84
N PHE A 730 -2.87 2.10 20.92
CA PHE A 730 -2.38 0.78 20.55
C PHE A 730 -2.49 0.53 19.04
N VAL A 731 -1.38 0.13 18.41
CA VAL A 731 -1.31 -0.32 17.02
C VAL A 731 -1.21 -1.86 17.01
N PRO A 732 -2.27 -2.58 16.62
CA PRO A 732 -2.29 -4.04 16.64
C PRO A 732 -1.68 -4.64 15.36
N LEU A 733 -0.67 -5.49 15.56
CA LEU A 733 0.06 -6.19 14.50
C LEU A 733 -0.48 -7.62 14.30
N ASN A 734 -0.17 -8.22 13.16
CA ASN A 734 -0.21 -9.66 13.03
C ASN A 734 0.91 -10.26 13.91
N PRO A 735 0.66 -11.31 14.70
CA PRO A 735 1.67 -11.85 15.61
C PRO A 735 2.93 -12.28 14.87
N VAL A 736 4.10 -11.90 15.37
CA VAL A 736 5.38 -12.12 14.70
C VAL A 736 6.47 -12.47 15.71
N ARG A 737 7.37 -13.40 15.36
CA ARG A 737 8.52 -13.71 16.21
C ARG A 737 9.69 -12.80 15.86
N ASP A 738 10.11 -11.99 16.82
CA ASP A 738 11.16 -10.99 16.65
C ASP A 738 12.44 -11.31 17.43
N LEU A 739 12.36 -12.16 18.46
CA LEU A 739 13.51 -12.67 19.21
C LEU A 739 13.43 -14.19 19.35
N ASP A 740 14.52 -14.89 19.05
CA ASP A 740 14.69 -16.31 19.38
C ASP A 740 16.16 -16.61 19.64
N THR A 741 16.52 -16.76 20.92
CA THR A 741 17.92 -16.96 21.33
C THR A 741 18.49 -18.30 20.85
N ARG A 742 17.66 -19.23 20.39
CA ARG A 742 18.09 -20.57 19.90
C ARG A 742 18.58 -20.53 18.46
N SER A 743 18.07 -19.60 17.66
CA SER A 743 18.50 -19.38 16.26
C SER A 743 19.43 -18.18 16.10
N GLY A 744 19.36 -17.20 17.02
CA GLY A 744 20.07 -15.92 16.92
C GLY A 744 19.21 -14.78 16.35
N LEU A 745 17.96 -15.08 15.98
CA LEU A 745 16.95 -14.09 15.58
C LEU A 745 16.79 -13.01 16.66
N GLY A 746 16.77 -11.75 16.24
CA GLY A 746 16.72 -10.59 17.14
C GLY A 746 18.04 -10.20 17.82
N GLN A 747 19.12 -11.00 17.67
CA GLN A 747 20.43 -10.74 18.32
C GLN A 747 21.56 -10.34 17.36
N GLY A 748 21.28 -10.20 16.06
CA GLY A 748 22.35 -9.96 15.05
C GLY A 748 23.33 -11.11 14.90
N SER A 749 22.93 -12.33 15.28
CA SER A 749 23.74 -13.56 15.21
C SER A 749 23.07 -14.58 14.28
N THR A 750 23.87 -15.33 13.53
CA THR A 750 23.41 -16.49 12.73
C THR A 750 23.41 -17.80 13.53
N THR A 751 23.69 -17.73 14.83
CA THR A 751 23.74 -18.88 15.74
C THR A 751 23.08 -18.55 17.07
N GLY A 752 22.49 -19.55 17.72
CA GLY A 752 21.86 -19.38 19.02
C GLY A 752 22.85 -19.01 20.13
N VAL A 753 22.49 -18.00 20.92
CA VAL A 753 23.24 -17.53 22.09
C VAL A 753 22.28 -17.47 23.28
N PRO A 754 22.27 -18.50 24.16
CA PRO A 754 21.46 -18.50 25.38
C PRO A 754 21.84 -17.34 26.32
N VAL A 755 20.84 -16.75 26.97
CA VAL A 755 21.00 -15.62 27.89
C VAL A 755 21.63 -16.12 29.18
N GLY A 756 22.92 -15.79 29.40
CA GLY A 756 23.65 -16.16 30.60
C GLY A 756 23.10 -15.56 31.90
N ALA A 757 23.54 -16.11 33.03
CA ALA A 757 23.19 -15.61 34.35
C ALA A 757 23.55 -14.12 34.52
N GLY A 758 22.59 -13.30 34.96
CA GLY A 758 22.76 -11.86 35.12
C GLY A 758 23.01 -11.10 33.81
N LYS A 759 22.60 -11.66 32.66
CA LYS A 759 22.68 -11.02 31.33
C LYS A 759 21.31 -10.65 30.80
N ASN A 760 21.31 -9.72 29.83
CA ASN A 760 20.12 -9.31 29.10
C ASN A 760 20.14 -9.97 27.73
N ALA A 761 19.00 -10.45 27.24
CA ALA A 761 18.73 -10.32 25.81
C ALA A 761 18.23 -8.90 25.56
N GLN A 762 18.70 -8.28 24.48
CA GLN A 762 18.15 -7.03 23.99
C GLN A 762 17.14 -7.35 22.90
N TYR A 763 15.93 -6.85 23.05
CA TYR A 763 14.91 -6.86 22.01
C TYR A 763 15.12 -5.60 21.16
N VAL A 764 15.60 -5.79 19.93
CA VAL A 764 15.70 -4.77 18.89
C VAL A 764 14.69 -5.16 17.82
N GLY A 765 13.58 -4.42 17.70
CA GLY A 765 12.42 -4.80 16.88
C GLY A 765 12.62 -4.62 15.37
N THR A 766 13.71 -5.14 14.81
CA THR A 766 14.16 -4.89 13.43
C THR A 766 14.31 -6.10 12.49
N PRO A 767 14.33 -7.39 12.89
CA PRO A 767 14.56 -8.49 11.94
C PRO A 767 13.53 -8.60 10.82
N ASN A 768 12.28 -8.22 11.08
CA ASN A 768 11.13 -8.46 10.19
C ASN A 768 10.64 -7.20 9.46
N GLY A 769 11.46 -6.15 9.37
CA GLY A 769 11.15 -4.97 8.57
C GLY A 769 10.14 -3.99 9.19
N PHE A 770 9.83 -4.11 10.49
CA PHE A 770 9.04 -3.10 11.19
C PHE A 770 9.85 -1.81 11.40
N SER A 771 9.86 -0.96 10.38
CA SER A 771 10.13 0.47 10.52
C SER A 771 9.02 1.21 11.28
N ASP A 772 8.24 0.49 12.12
CA ASP A 772 7.13 0.86 13.03
C ASP A 772 7.46 1.07 14.53
N LEU A 773 8.69 0.75 14.99
CA LEU A 773 9.01 0.65 16.44
C LEU A 773 10.01 1.67 17.03
N TRP A 774 10.42 2.70 16.29
CA TRP A 774 11.37 3.73 16.73
C TRP A 774 10.71 4.81 17.59
N ASN A 775 9.42 5.10 17.37
CA ASN A 775 8.66 6.06 18.20
C ASN A 775 7.70 5.39 19.19
N ALA A 776 7.68 4.06 19.27
CA ALA A 776 6.86 3.34 20.24
C ALA A 776 7.25 3.76 21.67
N THR A 777 6.26 4.01 22.54
CA THR A 777 6.42 4.31 23.98
C THR A 777 6.24 3.08 24.87
N GLY A 778 5.65 2.02 24.32
CA GLY A 778 5.68 0.68 24.89
C GLY A 778 5.36 -0.40 23.85
N VAL A 779 5.70 -1.64 24.17
CA VAL A 779 5.43 -2.81 23.31
C VAL A 779 4.63 -3.89 24.05
N VAL A 780 3.86 -4.67 23.30
CA VAL A 780 3.07 -5.81 23.80
C VAL A 780 3.60 -7.08 23.14
N MET A 781 4.26 -7.92 23.94
CA MET A 781 4.91 -9.16 23.48
C MET A 781 4.63 -10.32 24.42
N ASN A 782 4.62 -11.54 23.92
CA ASN A 782 4.63 -12.75 24.75
C ASN A 782 6.07 -13.24 24.88
N VAL A 783 6.60 -13.32 26.11
CA VAL A 783 7.97 -13.75 26.37
C VAL A 783 7.96 -15.19 26.89
N THR A 784 8.60 -16.10 26.16
CA THR A 784 8.75 -17.51 26.54
C THR A 784 10.18 -17.80 26.98
N VAL A 785 10.36 -18.33 28.19
CA VAL A 785 11.60 -19.03 28.58
C VAL A 785 11.55 -20.48 28.14
N THR A 786 12.67 -21.00 27.64
CA THR A 786 12.92 -22.43 27.48
C THR A 786 14.38 -22.79 27.83
N ASP A 787 14.71 -24.09 27.82
CA ASP A 787 16.01 -24.68 28.17
C ASP A 787 16.70 -24.16 29.46
N ALA A 788 15.90 -23.73 30.45
CA ALA A 788 16.40 -23.08 31.65
C ALA A 788 17.31 -23.99 32.49
N LYS A 789 18.56 -23.58 32.73
CA LYS A 789 19.55 -24.39 33.48
C LYS A 789 19.43 -24.27 35.01
N ALA A 790 18.72 -23.26 35.49
CA ALA A 790 18.41 -23.00 36.90
C ALA A 790 16.95 -22.52 37.05
N ASN A 791 16.44 -22.46 38.29
CA ASN A 791 15.20 -21.74 38.58
C ASN A 791 15.48 -20.23 38.51
N GLY A 792 14.51 -19.43 38.08
CA GLY A 792 14.74 -18.00 37.90
C GLY A 792 13.54 -17.16 37.53
N VAL A 793 13.85 -15.91 37.19
CA VAL A 793 12.91 -14.85 36.85
C VAL A 793 13.44 -14.04 35.67
N ILE A 794 12.58 -13.70 34.71
CA ILE A 794 12.85 -12.66 33.71
C ILE A 794 12.21 -11.35 34.15
N THR A 795 12.98 -10.28 34.08
CA THR A 795 12.51 -8.90 34.25
C THR A 795 12.63 -8.18 32.91
N ALA A 796 11.52 -7.64 32.41
CA ALA A 796 11.45 -6.82 31.21
C ALA A 796 11.48 -5.34 31.61
N TYR A 797 12.33 -4.52 31.00
CA TYR A 797 12.39 -3.08 31.30
C TYR A 797 13.05 -2.28 30.16
N PRO A 798 12.75 -0.98 30.03
CA PRO A 798 13.38 -0.12 29.02
C PRO A 798 14.90 0.02 29.23
N ILE A 799 15.63 0.12 28.11
CA ILE A 799 16.96 0.75 28.10
C ILE A 799 16.78 2.27 28.21
N GLY A 800 17.77 3.00 28.73
CA GLY A 800 17.72 4.46 28.83
C GLY A 800 18.36 5.01 30.11
N PRO A 801 18.43 6.34 30.28
CA PRO A 801 19.11 6.98 31.41
C PRO A 801 18.51 6.66 32.79
N ASN A 802 17.27 6.17 32.84
CA ASN A 802 16.60 5.70 34.07
C ASN A 802 16.60 4.16 34.22
N GLY A 803 17.22 3.42 33.28
CA GLY A 803 17.14 1.95 33.13
C GLY A 803 17.88 1.13 34.20
N THR A 804 17.66 1.43 35.48
CA THR A 804 18.06 0.56 36.59
C THR A 804 17.16 -0.67 36.59
N LEU A 805 17.75 -1.88 36.68
CA LEU A 805 17.00 -3.13 36.79
C LEU A 805 15.95 -3.02 37.93
N PRO A 806 14.64 -3.02 37.62
CA PRO A 806 13.62 -2.87 38.65
C PRO A 806 13.50 -4.15 39.47
N ASN A 807 13.10 -4.03 40.74
CA ASN A 807 12.68 -5.16 41.55
C ASN A 807 11.25 -5.58 41.15
N ALA A 808 11.13 -6.10 39.93
CA ALA A 808 9.91 -6.60 39.31
C ALA A 808 10.17 -7.97 38.69
N SER A 809 9.14 -8.80 38.65
CA SER A 809 9.19 -10.12 38.01
C SER A 809 8.12 -10.19 36.94
N ASN A 810 8.49 -10.42 35.67
CA ASN A 810 7.53 -10.62 34.59
C ASN A 810 7.22 -12.11 34.40
N LEU A 811 8.24 -12.97 34.40
CA LEU A 811 8.07 -14.41 34.17
C LEU A 811 8.92 -15.21 35.17
N ASN A 812 8.30 -16.16 35.89
CA ASN A 812 8.99 -17.05 36.82
C ASN A 812 9.01 -18.49 36.28
N TYR A 813 10.15 -19.16 36.37
CA TYR A 813 10.35 -20.50 35.79
C TYR A 813 11.19 -21.41 36.71
N LEU A 814 10.93 -22.71 36.60
CA LEU A 814 11.78 -23.75 37.16
C LEU A 814 12.79 -24.25 36.13
N LYS A 815 13.88 -24.86 36.60
CA LYS A 815 14.88 -25.52 35.76
C LYS A 815 14.21 -26.53 34.80
N GLY A 816 14.53 -26.43 33.51
CA GLY A 816 14.00 -27.28 32.45
C GLY A 816 12.55 -27.01 32.05
N GLN A 817 11.91 -25.97 32.62
CA GLN A 817 10.54 -25.60 32.27
C GLN A 817 10.52 -24.70 31.02
N THR A 818 9.54 -24.92 30.15
CA THR A 818 9.12 -23.95 29.14
C THR A 818 7.86 -23.23 29.63
N VAL A 819 7.85 -21.90 29.66
CA VAL A 819 6.71 -21.07 30.10
C VAL A 819 6.66 -19.73 29.36
N PRO A 820 5.47 -19.26 28.96
CA PRO A 820 5.23 -17.89 28.50
C PRO A 820 4.62 -17.01 29.60
N ASN A 821 4.72 -15.70 29.42
CA ASN A 821 3.79 -14.72 29.99
C ASN A 821 3.76 -13.49 29.07
N LEU A 822 2.60 -12.85 28.95
CA LEU A 822 2.50 -11.57 28.26
C LEU A 822 3.30 -10.49 29.03
N VAL A 823 3.92 -9.60 28.28
CA VAL A 823 4.67 -8.45 28.78
C VAL A 823 4.17 -7.22 28.03
N MET A 824 3.62 -6.27 28.78
CA MET A 824 3.49 -4.87 28.34
C MET A 824 4.63 -4.11 29.01
N VAL A 825 5.48 -3.43 28.25
CA VAL A 825 6.68 -2.78 28.81
C VAL A 825 6.96 -1.46 28.11
N ALA A 826 7.38 -0.47 28.90
CA ALA A 826 7.83 0.81 28.40
C ALA A 826 9.10 0.68 27.54
N THR A 827 9.26 1.63 26.63
CA THR A 827 10.45 1.84 25.79
C THR A 827 10.99 3.25 26.01
N ASP A 828 12.16 3.55 25.43
CA ASP A 828 12.77 4.90 25.43
C ASP A 828 12.44 5.74 24.19
N GLY A 829 11.64 5.20 23.25
CA GLY A 829 11.37 5.83 21.96
C GLY A 829 12.60 5.84 21.04
N VAL A 830 13.34 4.72 20.95
CA VAL A 830 14.52 4.56 20.07
C VAL A 830 14.50 3.32 19.15
N THR A 831 14.30 2.06 19.55
CA THR A 831 14.09 1.45 20.88
C THR A 831 15.00 0.22 21.08
N PRO A 832 15.39 -0.12 22.33
CA PRO A 832 15.38 -1.54 22.71
C PRO A 832 14.91 -1.85 24.16
N VAL A 833 14.31 -3.03 24.34
CA VAL A 833 13.88 -3.55 25.67
C VAL A 833 14.92 -4.55 26.20
N ASN A 834 15.23 -4.48 27.50
CA ASN A 834 16.02 -5.52 28.18
C ASN A 834 15.12 -6.65 28.70
N LEU A 835 15.47 -7.90 28.38
CA LEU A 835 14.97 -9.09 29.07
C LEU A 835 16.09 -9.67 29.95
N HIS A 836 16.10 -9.35 31.24
CA HIS A 836 17.17 -9.73 32.17
C HIS A 836 16.93 -11.10 32.82
N ASN A 837 17.93 -11.97 32.73
CA ASN A 837 17.93 -13.27 33.39
C ASN A 837 18.48 -13.17 34.84
N ASN A 838 17.57 -13.15 35.82
CA ASN A 838 17.90 -13.12 37.26
C ASN A 838 18.35 -14.48 37.84
N SER A 839 18.51 -15.53 37.03
CA SER A 839 18.92 -16.86 37.51
C SER A 839 20.44 -17.03 37.61
N THR A 840 20.86 -18.12 38.24
CA THR A 840 22.26 -18.57 38.30
C THR A 840 22.68 -19.45 37.11
N GLY A 841 21.79 -19.65 36.12
CA GLY A 841 22.05 -20.46 34.93
C GLY A 841 21.76 -19.68 33.64
N SER A 842 21.99 -20.30 32.48
CA SER A 842 21.49 -19.77 31.21
C SER A 842 20.03 -20.15 30.98
N VAL A 843 19.36 -19.38 30.12
CA VAL A 843 18.03 -19.66 29.57
C VAL A 843 18.02 -19.34 28.08
N ASP A 844 17.10 -19.96 27.34
CA ASP A 844 16.70 -19.45 26.04
C ASP A 844 15.44 -18.60 26.18
N LEU A 845 15.37 -17.51 25.41
CA LEU A 845 14.22 -16.59 25.33
C LEU A 845 13.68 -16.54 23.91
N ILE A 846 12.37 -16.55 23.80
CA ILE A 846 11.61 -16.26 22.59
C ILE A 846 10.72 -15.06 22.92
N ALA A 847 10.64 -14.07 22.04
CA ALA A 847 9.65 -12.99 22.16
C ALA A 847 8.85 -12.87 20.86
N ASP A 848 7.54 -13.04 20.99
CA ASP A 848 6.57 -12.87 19.91
C ASP A 848 5.84 -11.53 20.13
N LEU A 849 5.88 -10.61 19.16
CA LEU A 849 5.28 -9.27 19.21
C LEU A 849 3.83 -9.30 18.70
N PHE A 850 2.93 -8.57 19.38
CA PHE A 850 1.50 -8.47 19.07
C PHE A 850 1.04 -7.03 18.76
N GLY A 851 1.86 -6.03 19.09
CA GLY A 851 1.58 -4.62 18.80
C GLY A 851 2.39 -3.68 19.70
N TYR A 852 2.22 -2.38 19.50
CA TYR A 852 2.94 -1.33 20.20
C TYR A 852 2.03 -0.13 20.52
N PHE A 853 2.51 0.78 21.37
CA PHE A 853 1.85 2.03 21.72
C PHE A 853 2.60 3.22 21.12
N SER A 854 1.89 4.13 20.44
CA SER A 854 2.44 5.32 19.75
C SER A 854 1.44 6.47 19.65
#